data_AF-A0A1G0ZVS0-F1
#
_entry.id   AF-A0A1G0ZVS0-F1
#
_cell.length_a   1.000
_cell.length_b   1.000
_cell.length_c   1.000
_cell.angle_alpha   90.00
_cell.angle_beta   90.00
_cell.angle_gamma   90.00
#
_symmetry.space_group_name_H-M   'P 1'
#
loop_
_entity.id
_entity.type
_entity.pdbx_description
1 polymer ?
#
loop_
_entity_poly.entity_id
_entity_poly.type
_entity_poly.pdbx_seq_one_letter_code
_entity_poly.pdbx_strand_id
1 'polypeptide(L)'
;MKRYPTVCGVLLLLLGTLHAGIRTWDGSTGNWSDTARWGGTVPQDGDEVFINSGIITVHAETDRLLSLTMNGGSLIFTNWSTVLHAVTITINNNATITLAPAFFETGMSNRVYLSCSNLVLASTATINADARGFRGGTNEWDEGDGPGGGRLTTSYYGGGGGHGGRGGDGNSGLGGVTNDSINAPVISGSGGGGNGAGHGGGMVRIQASGTVTMDGVVTADGGTGSPHGGGGSGGAIFISCRAFGGNTTGTMKANGGNATWHSSIQYGGGAGGGRIAVAIGMTDADVQRLIDGEPVDNLFSYQQHGSYPGVMSATPGVDLAGGVNMGHVGEPGTCRFVSIADASNFWVRVCGDPAEYADPLPYAYGFNPGIPGGTWITNTVTSPFDAGAGSGSAVLNWKVTHELGAVFAQGEGATAVFQVNTNLILTYYWTNLYQCAVVSANGAQGSVNSGTVNGWYTNGVTVTNLMATPEPGYEFNRWTGIGVLSGMETVNPLTVEMTGPRLLIANFASLSGERRTWSGAGEWIDAGRWTPIGMPGLRDQAAIVSGTVSIPHPVWAGSLVVSNGATVIFTNWHDGVSAQSVDISGTITLPAAFEETAMSNRVRITCTTFTLADGGKIDVKGRGFIGGRNFIEEGHGPGKGRLSGGYYGGGGGHGGTGGEGKAGAGGITNDAVNAPTIPGSGGGGNGGGTGGGAVWISASRIATLNGVIDADGIGGTPHGGGGSGGSIFIACGDFQGGTTGVLRANGGNAPYYSAVQYGGSGAGGRIAVVIGAMPADLQRFLDGRETRFPFSSSHPAYLGTASVNPGTNGSTPDGEAGTLRFIIAPASGLVLVVR
;
A
#
# COMPACT_ATOMS: atom_id res chain seq x y z
N MET A 1 56.69 -58.09 -37.79
CA MET A 1 56.58 -59.27 -36.89
C MET A 1 55.96 -58.75 -35.60
N LYS A 2 54.81 -59.18 -35.05
CA LYS A 2 53.97 -60.39 -35.15
C LYS A 2 52.49 -59.92 -35.05
N ARG A 3 51.66 -60.16 -36.08
CA ARG A 3 50.64 -61.23 -36.22
C ARG A 3 49.43 -61.14 -35.26
N TYR A 4 48.29 -60.71 -35.82
CA TYR A 4 46.93 -60.99 -35.35
C TYR A 4 46.60 -62.49 -35.41
N PRO A 5 45.63 -62.96 -34.60
CA PRO A 5 44.69 -63.97 -35.07
C PRO A 5 43.24 -63.49 -34.95
N THR A 6 42.55 -63.60 -36.08
CA THR A 6 41.11 -63.63 -36.25
C THR A 6 40.57 -64.95 -35.67
N VAL A 7 39.58 -64.89 -34.79
CA VAL A 7 38.64 -66.00 -34.59
C VAL A 7 37.23 -65.47 -34.74
N CYS A 8 36.60 -65.94 -35.82
CA CYS A 8 35.23 -65.73 -36.21
C CYS A 8 34.34 -66.56 -35.26
N GLY A 9 33.75 -65.91 -34.26
CA GLY A 9 32.66 -66.46 -33.46
C GLY A 9 31.38 -65.74 -33.82
N VAL A 10 30.54 -66.38 -34.63
CA VAL A 10 29.16 -65.97 -34.85
C VAL A 10 28.43 -66.12 -33.50
N LEU A 11 28.38 -65.03 -32.72
CA LEU A 11 27.42 -64.90 -31.64
C LEU A 11 26.15 -64.30 -32.25
N LEU A 12 25.18 -65.18 -32.44
CA LEU A 12 23.80 -64.86 -32.79
C LEU A 12 23.22 -64.03 -31.63
N LEU A 13 23.48 -62.71 -31.60
CA LEU A 13 22.70 -61.78 -30.80
C LEU A 13 21.31 -61.76 -31.42
N LEU A 14 20.34 -62.39 -30.73
CA LEU A 14 18.93 -62.13 -30.95
C LEU A 14 18.75 -60.61 -31.00
N LEU A 15 18.51 -60.07 -32.19
CA LEU A 15 17.82 -58.81 -32.37
C LEU A 15 16.40 -59.03 -31.85
N GLY A 16 16.25 -59.01 -30.52
CA GLY A 16 15.01 -58.66 -29.90
C GLY A 16 14.70 -57.26 -30.39
N THR A 17 13.70 -57.14 -31.26
CA THR A 17 13.06 -55.87 -31.57
C THR A 17 12.67 -55.23 -30.23
N LEU A 18 13.43 -54.23 -29.78
CA LEU A 18 13.05 -53.33 -28.69
C LEU A 18 11.77 -52.64 -29.17
N HIS A 19 10.62 -53.19 -28.80
CA HIS A 19 9.35 -52.53 -29.02
C HIS A 19 9.27 -51.43 -27.96
N ALA A 20 9.36 -50.18 -28.41
CA ALA A 20 8.91 -49.02 -27.65
C ALA A 20 7.54 -49.35 -27.03
N GLY A 21 7.44 -49.27 -25.72
CA GLY A 21 6.25 -49.62 -24.96
C GLY A 21 5.89 -48.54 -23.96
N ILE A 22 4.69 -48.67 -23.41
CA ILE A 22 4.23 -47.82 -22.31
C ILE A 22 4.72 -48.41 -20.99
N ARG A 23 5.27 -47.55 -20.13
CA ARG A 23 5.69 -47.87 -18.77
C ARG A 23 4.99 -46.92 -17.81
N THR A 24 4.34 -47.48 -16.81
CA THR A 24 3.63 -46.68 -15.80
C THR A 24 4.12 -47.07 -14.43
N TRP A 25 4.52 -46.08 -13.64
CA TRP A 25 4.90 -46.30 -12.25
C TRP A 25 3.66 -46.69 -11.45
N ASP A 26 3.78 -47.71 -10.59
CA ASP A 26 2.67 -48.26 -9.81
C ASP A 26 2.12 -47.34 -8.69
N GLY A 27 2.72 -46.16 -8.50
CA GLY A 27 2.29 -45.14 -7.56
C GLY A 27 2.92 -45.24 -6.16
N SER A 28 3.86 -46.17 -5.96
CA SER A 28 4.50 -46.41 -4.67
C SER A 28 5.80 -45.60 -4.45
N THR A 29 6.41 -45.72 -3.28
CA THR A 29 7.76 -45.20 -3.03
C THR A 29 8.82 -46.24 -3.41
N GLY A 30 9.79 -45.89 -4.24
CA GLY A 30 10.79 -46.83 -4.72
C GLY A 30 11.91 -46.22 -5.56
N ASN A 31 12.78 -47.07 -6.08
CA ASN A 31 13.89 -46.68 -6.95
C ASN A 31 13.49 -46.90 -8.41
N TRP A 32 13.87 -45.98 -9.31
CA TRP A 32 13.64 -46.10 -10.75
C TRP A 32 14.08 -47.46 -11.32
N SER A 33 15.14 -48.07 -10.79
CA SER A 33 15.63 -49.37 -11.26
C SER A 33 14.83 -50.59 -10.77
N ASP A 34 13.79 -50.39 -9.95
CA ASP A 34 12.93 -51.48 -9.48
C ASP A 34 11.95 -51.93 -10.57
N THR A 35 12.34 -52.98 -11.30
CA THR A 35 11.52 -53.59 -12.36
C THR A 35 10.09 -53.92 -11.92
N ALA A 36 9.85 -54.30 -10.66
CA ALA A 36 8.52 -54.69 -10.19
C ALA A 36 7.54 -53.51 -10.22
N ARG A 37 8.02 -52.29 -9.98
CA ARG A 37 7.23 -51.05 -9.96
C ARG A 37 6.86 -50.53 -11.35
N TRP A 38 7.48 -51.09 -12.38
CA TRP A 38 7.21 -50.82 -13.79
C TRP A 38 6.45 -51.96 -14.49
N GLY A 39 5.94 -52.94 -13.75
CA GLY A 39 5.25 -54.10 -14.32
C GLY A 39 6.18 -55.16 -14.92
N GLY A 40 7.45 -55.18 -14.49
CA GLY A 40 8.43 -56.24 -14.81
C GLY A 40 9.64 -55.78 -15.63
N THR A 41 9.64 -54.56 -16.17
CA THR A 41 10.77 -54.04 -16.98
C THR A 41 10.93 -52.53 -16.75
N VAL A 42 12.13 -52.10 -16.36
CA VAL A 42 12.49 -50.68 -16.23
C VAL A 42 12.38 -49.99 -17.59
N PRO A 43 12.00 -48.71 -17.69
CA PRO A 43 11.93 -48.00 -18.96
C PRO A 43 13.21 -48.07 -19.78
N GLN A 44 13.05 -48.33 -21.08
CA GLN A 44 14.13 -48.52 -22.05
C GLN A 44 14.10 -47.42 -23.15
N ASP A 45 15.08 -47.47 -24.04
CA ASP A 45 15.18 -46.56 -25.19
C ASP A 45 13.88 -46.56 -26.02
N GLY A 46 13.32 -45.37 -26.24
CA GLY A 46 12.07 -45.18 -26.98
C GLY A 46 10.78 -45.45 -26.21
N ASP A 47 10.81 -45.82 -24.92
CA ASP A 47 9.58 -46.04 -24.14
C ASP A 47 8.83 -44.73 -23.82
N GLU A 48 7.51 -44.82 -23.67
CA GLU A 48 6.66 -43.76 -23.11
C GLU A 48 6.45 -44.00 -21.61
N VAL A 49 6.86 -43.05 -20.78
CA VAL A 49 6.85 -43.20 -19.31
C VAL A 49 5.81 -42.30 -18.66
N PHE A 50 5.00 -42.89 -17.79
CA PHE A 50 3.98 -42.20 -17.01
C PHE A 50 4.21 -42.35 -15.50
N ILE A 51 4.23 -41.21 -14.79
CA ILE A 51 4.24 -41.14 -13.33
C ILE A 51 3.01 -40.37 -12.90
N ASN A 52 2.03 -41.06 -12.31
CA ASN A 52 0.78 -40.44 -11.86
C ASN A 52 0.79 -40.13 -10.35
N SER A 53 1.62 -40.85 -9.58
CA SER A 53 1.76 -40.71 -8.13
C SER A 53 3.04 -41.44 -7.67
N GLY A 54 3.34 -41.39 -6.37
CA GLY A 54 4.48 -42.07 -5.76
C GLY A 54 5.71 -41.18 -5.55
N ILE A 55 6.75 -41.75 -4.95
CA ILE A 55 8.04 -41.08 -4.69
C ILE A 55 9.14 -41.96 -5.27
N ILE A 56 9.76 -41.50 -6.35
CA ILE A 56 10.73 -42.26 -7.14
C ILE A 56 12.11 -41.66 -6.98
N THR A 57 13.10 -42.46 -6.57
CA THR A 57 14.52 -42.05 -6.57
C THR A 57 15.21 -42.45 -7.88
N VAL A 58 15.97 -41.53 -8.46
CA VAL A 58 16.81 -41.74 -9.65
C VAL A 58 18.25 -41.45 -9.27
N HIS A 59 19.12 -42.45 -9.44
CA HIS A 59 20.50 -42.43 -8.97
C HIS A 59 21.53 -42.71 -10.09
N ALA A 60 21.05 -43.03 -11.29
CA ALA A 60 21.84 -43.33 -12.47
C ALA A 60 21.15 -42.76 -13.72
N GLU A 61 21.92 -42.60 -14.79
CA GLU A 61 21.43 -42.18 -16.09
C GLU A 61 20.32 -43.10 -16.62
N THR A 62 19.25 -42.52 -17.17
CA THR A 62 18.16 -43.28 -17.81
C THR A 62 18.48 -43.54 -19.27
N ASP A 63 17.88 -44.59 -19.85
CA ASP A 63 17.80 -44.72 -21.31
C ASP A 63 17.08 -43.50 -21.93
N ARG A 64 17.23 -43.28 -23.25
CA ARG A 64 16.59 -42.14 -23.95
C ARG A 64 15.13 -42.47 -24.24
N LEU A 65 14.26 -41.98 -23.38
CA LEU A 65 12.82 -42.19 -23.48
C LEU A 65 12.22 -41.45 -24.69
N LEU A 66 11.12 -41.96 -25.24
CA LEU A 66 10.32 -41.17 -26.17
C LEU A 66 9.62 -40.04 -25.42
N SER A 67 9.02 -40.34 -24.26
CA SER A 67 8.42 -39.32 -23.42
C SER A 67 8.48 -39.66 -21.93
N LEU A 68 8.51 -38.62 -21.10
CA LEU A 68 8.20 -38.68 -19.68
C LEU A 68 7.02 -37.74 -19.40
N THR A 69 5.92 -38.29 -18.90
CA THR A 69 4.76 -37.53 -18.43
C THR A 69 4.57 -37.75 -16.94
N MET A 70 4.72 -36.68 -16.15
CA MET A 70 4.35 -36.66 -14.74
C MET A 70 2.99 -35.97 -14.57
N ASN A 71 1.99 -36.70 -14.09
CA ASN A 71 0.65 -36.19 -13.75
C ASN A 71 0.40 -36.26 -12.23
N GLY A 72 1.48 -36.21 -11.45
CA GLY A 72 1.52 -36.27 -9.99
C GLY A 72 2.83 -36.93 -9.53
N GLY A 73 2.97 -37.14 -8.22
CA GLY A 73 4.15 -37.81 -7.64
C GLY A 73 5.43 -36.96 -7.62
N SER A 74 6.49 -37.56 -7.07
CA SER A 74 7.78 -36.91 -6.87
C SER A 74 8.93 -37.71 -7.46
N LEU A 75 9.81 -37.05 -8.22
CA LEU A 75 11.06 -37.63 -8.73
C LEU A 75 12.25 -37.01 -7.98
N ILE A 76 13.08 -37.83 -7.34
CA ILE A 76 14.21 -37.39 -6.51
C ILE A 76 15.53 -37.79 -7.16
N PHE A 77 16.32 -36.81 -7.59
CA PHE A 77 17.68 -37.02 -8.11
C PHE A 77 18.67 -37.12 -6.92
N THR A 78 19.51 -38.17 -6.91
CA THR A 78 20.39 -38.46 -5.76
C THR A 78 21.88 -38.56 -6.10
N ASN A 79 22.32 -38.11 -7.28
CA ASN A 79 23.73 -38.09 -7.67
C ASN A 79 23.99 -37.05 -8.77
N TRP A 80 25.15 -36.38 -8.76
CA TRP A 80 25.57 -35.36 -9.73
C TRP A 80 25.56 -35.83 -11.19
N SER A 81 25.96 -37.08 -11.43
CA SER A 81 26.02 -37.64 -12.79
C SER A 81 24.68 -38.18 -13.30
N THR A 82 23.61 -38.09 -12.51
CA THR A 82 22.28 -38.58 -12.92
C THR A 82 21.71 -37.68 -14.01
N VAL A 83 21.36 -38.25 -15.15
CA VAL A 83 20.69 -37.54 -16.25
C VAL A 83 19.42 -38.29 -16.63
N LEU A 84 18.32 -37.56 -16.79
CA LEU A 84 17.10 -38.09 -17.38
C LEU A 84 17.03 -37.67 -18.84
N HIS A 85 17.00 -38.67 -19.73
CA HIS A 85 16.91 -38.47 -21.17
C HIS A 85 15.50 -38.76 -21.67
N ALA A 86 14.90 -37.82 -22.39
CA ALA A 86 13.62 -38.05 -23.08
C ALA A 86 13.47 -37.14 -24.30
N VAL A 87 12.77 -37.54 -25.36
CA VAL A 87 12.45 -36.58 -26.44
C VAL A 87 11.53 -35.48 -25.91
N THR A 88 10.47 -35.84 -25.19
CA THR A 88 9.55 -34.88 -24.57
C THR A 88 9.41 -35.13 -23.07
N ILE A 89 9.51 -34.07 -22.26
CA ILE A 89 9.23 -34.09 -20.82
C ILE A 89 8.03 -33.18 -20.55
N THR A 90 7.02 -33.70 -19.87
CA THR A 90 5.85 -32.94 -19.45
C THR A 90 5.59 -33.17 -17.97
N ILE A 91 5.55 -32.09 -17.19
CA ILE A 91 5.35 -32.12 -15.73
C ILE A 91 4.09 -31.30 -15.41
N ASN A 92 3.08 -31.96 -14.87
CA ASN A 92 1.73 -31.43 -14.64
C ASN A 92 1.20 -31.78 -13.24
N ASN A 93 0.02 -31.24 -12.91
CA ASN A 93 -0.83 -31.70 -11.78
C ASN A 93 -0.09 -31.82 -10.44
N ASN A 94 0.58 -30.75 -10.00
CA ASN A 94 1.36 -30.71 -8.75
C ASN A 94 2.51 -31.72 -8.66
N ALA A 95 2.93 -32.33 -9.78
CA ALA A 95 4.12 -33.17 -9.82
C ALA A 95 5.37 -32.37 -9.43
N THR A 96 6.28 -33.03 -8.70
CA THR A 96 7.51 -32.41 -8.20
C THR A 96 8.76 -33.15 -8.66
N ILE A 97 9.72 -32.45 -9.25
CA ILE A 97 11.10 -32.95 -9.36
C ILE A 97 11.93 -32.28 -8.27
N THR A 98 12.70 -33.05 -7.50
CA THR A 98 13.50 -32.53 -6.40
C THR A 98 14.84 -33.27 -6.29
N LEU A 99 15.68 -32.81 -5.38
CA LEU A 99 16.94 -33.43 -5.03
C LEU A 99 16.85 -34.21 -3.72
N ALA A 100 17.87 -35.04 -3.46
CA ALA A 100 18.17 -35.54 -2.12
C ALA A 100 18.50 -34.38 -1.14
N PRO A 101 18.64 -34.63 0.17
CA PRO A 101 19.06 -33.61 1.13
C PRO A 101 20.42 -32.96 0.80
N ALA A 102 20.70 -31.81 1.43
CA ALA A 102 21.97 -31.10 1.30
C ALA A 102 23.19 -31.99 1.61
N PHE A 103 24.32 -31.70 0.98
CA PHE A 103 25.52 -32.52 1.01
C PHE A 103 26.74 -31.74 1.52
N PHE A 104 27.68 -32.48 2.11
CA PHE A 104 28.96 -31.94 2.55
C PHE A 104 29.90 -31.71 1.36
N GLU A 105 30.92 -30.88 1.53
CA GLU A 105 31.93 -30.65 0.49
C GLU A 105 32.63 -31.95 0.02
N THR A 106 32.76 -32.92 0.91
CA THR A 106 33.35 -34.25 0.63
C THR A 106 32.33 -35.35 0.32
N GLY A 107 31.03 -35.01 0.36
CA GLY A 107 29.93 -35.96 0.15
C GLY A 107 29.49 -36.07 -1.32
N MET A 108 28.59 -37.02 -1.59
CA MET A 108 27.96 -37.14 -2.91
C MET A 108 27.05 -35.92 -3.16
N SER A 109 27.36 -35.15 -4.20
CA SER A 109 26.54 -34.02 -4.65
C SER A 109 25.33 -34.46 -5.48
N ASN A 110 24.35 -33.58 -5.62
CA ASN A 110 23.10 -33.83 -6.34
C ASN A 110 22.78 -32.66 -7.28
N ARG A 111 22.24 -32.96 -8.47
CA ARG A 111 21.60 -31.96 -9.34
C ARG A 111 20.40 -32.54 -10.08
N VAL A 112 19.47 -31.69 -10.46
CA VAL A 112 18.44 -32.05 -11.45
C VAL A 112 19.08 -31.85 -12.81
N TYR A 113 19.16 -32.90 -13.63
CA TYR A 113 19.61 -32.77 -15.02
C TYR A 113 18.65 -33.46 -15.97
N LEU A 114 17.91 -32.64 -16.72
CA LEU A 114 16.99 -33.05 -17.77
C LEU A 114 17.61 -32.78 -19.14
N SER A 115 17.73 -33.81 -19.97
CA SER A 115 18.21 -33.73 -21.35
C SER A 115 17.09 -34.15 -22.29
N CYS A 116 16.58 -33.22 -23.09
CA CYS A 116 15.42 -33.46 -23.93
C CYS A 116 15.40 -32.71 -25.26
N SER A 117 14.37 -32.95 -26.08
CA SER A 117 14.04 -32.05 -27.18
C SER A 117 13.08 -30.96 -26.73
N ASN A 118 12.00 -31.33 -26.05
CA ASN A 118 11.00 -30.36 -25.57
C ASN A 118 10.66 -30.60 -24.09
N LEU A 119 10.53 -29.51 -23.33
CA LEU A 119 10.10 -29.54 -21.94
C LEU A 119 8.90 -28.62 -21.73
N VAL A 120 7.88 -29.12 -21.05
CA VAL A 120 6.74 -28.34 -20.54
C VAL A 120 6.65 -28.53 -19.03
N LEU A 121 6.82 -27.44 -18.29
CA LEU A 121 6.54 -27.35 -16.86
C LEU A 121 5.25 -26.55 -16.67
N ALA A 122 4.13 -27.22 -16.44
CA ALA A 122 2.83 -26.57 -16.33
C ALA A 122 2.68 -25.76 -15.03
N SER A 123 1.69 -24.87 -14.96
CA SER A 123 1.53 -23.85 -13.90
C SER A 123 1.44 -24.36 -12.46
N THR A 124 1.05 -25.62 -12.25
CA THR A 124 0.98 -26.24 -10.92
C THR A 124 2.18 -27.13 -10.61
N ALA A 125 3.05 -27.41 -11.58
CA ALA A 125 4.20 -28.28 -11.41
C ALA A 125 5.41 -27.53 -10.82
N THR A 126 6.27 -28.27 -10.12
CA THR A 126 7.44 -27.70 -9.43
C THR A 126 8.72 -28.51 -9.69
N ILE A 127 9.82 -27.80 -9.96
CA ILE A 127 11.18 -28.32 -9.79
C ILE A 127 11.77 -27.64 -8.55
N ASN A 128 11.90 -28.37 -7.45
CA ASN A 128 12.32 -27.84 -6.16
C ASN A 128 13.73 -28.31 -5.78
N ALA A 129 14.66 -27.37 -5.72
CA ALA A 129 16.03 -27.54 -5.26
C ALA A 129 16.33 -26.70 -4.01
N ASP A 130 15.32 -26.20 -3.30
CA ASP A 130 15.50 -25.33 -2.15
C ASP A 130 16.27 -26.02 -1.02
N ALA A 131 17.30 -25.35 -0.51
CA ALA A 131 18.17 -25.83 0.55
C ALA A 131 18.78 -27.23 0.29
N ARG A 132 18.95 -27.63 -0.99
CA ARG A 132 19.48 -28.94 -1.42
C ARG A 132 20.90 -28.88 -2.00
N GLY A 133 21.59 -27.75 -1.84
CA GLY A 133 22.97 -27.53 -2.23
C GLY A 133 23.97 -27.96 -1.16
N PHE A 134 25.05 -27.20 -1.03
CA PHE A 134 26.05 -27.44 0.01
C PHE A 134 25.47 -27.16 1.41
N ARG A 135 25.90 -27.96 2.37
CA ARG A 135 25.39 -27.91 3.74
C ARG A 135 25.86 -26.65 4.48
N GLY A 136 25.00 -26.15 5.36
CA GLY A 136 25.35 -25.12 6.33
C GLY A 136 26.02 -25.72 7.58
N GLY A 137 26.74 -24.88 8.31
CA GLY A 137 27.36 -25.24 9.59
C GLY A 137 26.35 -25.86 10.57
N THR A 138 26.77 -26.91 11.27
CA THR A 138 25.94 -27.61 12.26
C THR A 138 26.24 -27.21 13.68
N ASN A 139 27.45 -26.74 13.93
CA ASN A 139 27.94 -26.30 15.22
C ASN A 139 28.53 -24.90 15.11
N GLU A 140 28.89 -24.34 16.26
CA GLU A 140 29.31 -22.94 16.44
C GLU A 140 30.64 -22.60 15.77
N TRP A 141 31.39 -23.62 15.36
CA TRP A 141 32.72 -23.52 14.75
C TRP A 141 32.76 -24.01 13.31
N ASP A 142 31.61 -24.46 12.77
CA ASP A 142 31.53 -24.99 11.42
C ASP A 142 31.38 -23.85 10.41
N GLU A 143 32.32 -23.76 9.46
CA GLU A 143 32.10 -22.97 8.24
C GLU A 143 31.03 -23.65 7.38
N GLY A 144 30.36 -22.86 6.53
CA GLY A 144 29.46 -23.43 5.53
C GLY A 144 30.24 -24.19 4.47
N ASP A 145 29.70 -25.31 3.99
CA ASP A 145 30.32 -26.05 2.88
C ASP A 145 30.15 -25.28 1.56
N GLY A 146 31.08 -25.49 0.64
CA GLY A 146 31.03 -25.01 -0.75
C GLY A 146 31.93 -23.81 -1.05
N PRO A 147 32.10 -23.45 -2.34
CA PRO A 147 33.11 -22.46 -2.78
C PRO A 147 32.94 -21.05 -2.20
N GLY A 148 31.71 -20.70 -1.81
CA GLY A 148 31.38 -19.48 -1.10
C GLY A 148 30.79 -19.76 0.28
N GLY A 149 31.28 -20.77 0.99
CA GLY A 149 30.86 -21.07 2.36
C GLY A 149 30.98 -19.86 3.28
N GLY A 150 29.96 -19.62 4.10
CA GLY A 150 30.01 -18.58 5.14
C GLY A 150 31.10 -18.90 6.18
N ARG A 151 31.96 -17.93 6.48
CA ARG A 151 33.13 -18.13 7.36
C ARG A 151 32.87 -17.74 8.80
N LEU A 152 33.75 -18.21 9.67
CA LEU A 152 33.87 -17.83 11.07
C LEU A 152 35.27 -17.29 11.33
N THR A 153 35.41 -16.23 12.13
CA THR A 153 36.74 -15.67 12.45
C THR A 153 37.07 -15.74 13.94
N THR A 154 36.14 -15.42 14.85
CA THR A 154 36.46 -15.35 16.29
C THR A 154 35.31 -15.69 17.28
N SER A 155 34.05 -15.89 16.86
CA SER A 155 32.90 -16.14 17.77
C SER A 155 31.71 -16.85 17.08
N TYR A 156 30.64 -17.10 17.87
CA TYR A 156 29.42 -17.91 17.64
C TYR A 156 28.58 -17.61 16.38
N TYR A 157 28.79 -16.46 15.70
CA TYR A 157 27.91 -15.96 14.63
C TYR A 157 28.60 -16.00 13.27
N GLY A 158 28.14 -16.89 12.39
CA GLY A 158 28.73 -17.08 11.06
C GLY A 158 28.17 -16.16 9.98
N GLY A 159 28.98 -15.91 8.95
CA GLY A 159 28.56 -15.18 7.76
C GLY A 159 27.57 -15.98 6.90
N GLY A 160 26.79 -15.29 6.08
CA GLY A 160 25.92 -15.92 5.09
C GLY A 160 26.72 -16.57 3.96
N GLY A 161 26.20 -17.61 3.34
CA GLY A 161 26.79 -18.21 2.15
C GLY A 161 26.78 -17.25 0.96
N GLY A 162 27.75 -17.39 0.06
CA GLY A 162 27.87 -16.66 -1.21
C GLY A 162 27.79 -17.58 -2.43
N HIS A 163 27.19 -17.08 -3.50
CA HIS A 163 27.16 -17.73 -4.82
C HIS A 163 27.08 -16.69 -5.95
N GLY A 164 25.86 -16.29 -6.37
CA GLY A 164 25.64 -15.25 -7.38
C GLY A 164 25.98 -13.86 -6.87
N GLY A 165 25.58 -13.58 -5.63
CA GLY A 165 26.00 -12.44 -4.83
C GLY A 165 26.84 -12.87 -3.63
N ARG A 166 27.59 -11.94 -3.05
CA ARG A 166 28.35 -12.17 -1.82
C ARG A 166 27.38 -12.37 -0.64
N GLY A 167 27.71 -13.28 0.27
CA GLY A 167 27.03 -13.36 1.56
C GLY A 167 27.27 -12.12 2.42
N GLY A 168 26.29 -11.76 3.23
CA GLY A 168 26.42 -10.73 4.25
C GLY A 168 27.34 -11.21 5.37
N ASP A 169 28.13 -10.29 5.90
CA ASP A 169 28.98 -10.56 7.06
C ASP A 169 28.09 -10.74 8.31
N GLY A 170 28.33 -11.80 9.07
CA GLY A 170 27.79 -11.94 10.43
C GLY A 170 28.66 -11.18 11.42
N ASN A 171 28.22 -11.05 12.67
CA ASN A 171 28.95 -10.30 13.70
C ASN A 171 30.42 -10.75 13.86
N SER A 172 30.69 -12.05 13.69
CA SER A 172 32.02 -12.63 13.90
C SER A 172 32.56 -13.46 12.72
N GLY A 173 31.92 -13.35 11.55
CA GLY A 173 32.19 -14.22 10.41
C GLY A 173 31.97 -13.49 9.08
N LEU A 174 32.92 -13.61 8.16
CA LEU A 174 32.79 -13.02 6.83
C LEU A 174 31.78 -13.81 6.00
N GLY A 175 30.93 -13.09 5.27
CA GLY A 175 30.07 -13.68 4.28
C GLY A 175 30.86 -14.28 3.12
N GLY A 176 30.31 -15.35 2.56
CA GLY A 176 30.92 -16.10 1.48
C GLY A 176 31.08 -15.31 0.19
N VAL A 177 32.11 -15.62 -0.59
CA VAL A 177 32.40 -14.93 -1.86
C VAL A 177 31.44 -15.33 -2.98
N THR A 178 31.33 -14.48 -4.00
CA THR A 178 30.72 -14.88 -5.27
C THR A 178 31.56 -15.96 -5.96
N ASN A 179 30.90 -16.87 -6.65
CA ASN A 179 31.53 -17.94 -7.42
C ASN A 179 30.63 -18.36 -8.59
N ASP A 180 31.09 -19.26 -9.45
CA ASP A 180 30.39 -19.76 -10.64
C ASP A 180 30.24 -18.77 -11.80
N SER A 181 29.95 -19.28 -13.00
CA SER A 181 29.75 -18.51 -14.22
C SER A 181 28.39 -17.80 -14.21
N ILE A 182 28.39 -16.52 -14.56
CA ILE A 182 27.15 -15.74 -14.70
C ILE A 182 26.33 -16.15 -15.93
N ASN A 183 26.97 -16.70 -16.97
CA ASN A 183 26.31 -17.03 -18.24
C ASN A 183 25.92 -18.50 -18.35
N ALA A 184 26.53 -19.37 -17.55
CA ALA A 184 26.20 -20.80 -17.47
C ALA A 184 26.54 -21.34 -16.07
N PRO A 185 25.70 -21.04 -15.06
CA PRO A 185 25.97 -21.46 -13.70
C PRO A 185 25.80 -22.98 -13.59
N VAL A 186 26.80 -23.65 -13.02
CA VAL A 186 26.85 -25.11 -12.91
C VAL A 186 27.20 -25.60 -11.50
N ILE A 187 27.23 -24.70 -10.51
CA ILE A 187 27.59 -25.02 -9.12
C ILE A 187 26.35 -24.85 -8.21
N SER A 188 26.22 -25.71 -7.21
CA SER A 188 25.17 -25.55 -6.19
C SER A 188 25.51 -24.40 -5.24
N GLY A 189 24.50 -23.78 -4.64
CA GLY A 189 24.68 -22.75 -3.63
C GLY A 189 25.44 -23.27 -2.41
N SER A 190 26.27 -22.40 -1.84
CA SER A 190 27.06 -22.62 -0.62
C SER A 190 26.21 -22.48 0.65
N GLY A 191 26.57 -23.21 1.70
CA GLY A 191 25.96 -23.08 3.03
C GLY A 191 26.44 -21.84 3.80
N GLY A 192 25.63 -21.40 4.77
CA GLY A 192 26.05 -20.40 5.76
C GLY A 192 26.94 -21.01 6.85
N GLY A 193 27.69 -20.17 7.56
CA GLY A 193 28.53 -20.59 8.70
C GLY A 193 27.81 -20.48 10.05
N GLY A 194 28.29 -21.21 11.06
CA GLY A 194 27.78 -21.18 12.43
C GLY A 194 26.70 -22.21 12.74
N ASN A 195 26.24 -22.25 14.00
CA ASN A 195 25.34 -23.30 14.49
C ASN A 195 23.93 -23.16 13.86
N GLY A 196 23.47 -24.22 13.20
CA GLY A 196 22.16 -24.26 12.56
C GLY A 196 22.06 -23.35 11.34
N ALA A 197 23.14 -23.19 10.59
CA ALA A 197 23.16 -22.34 9.41
C ALA A 197 22.38 -22.92 8.22
N GLY A 198 21.90 -22.03 7.37
CA GLY A 198 21.11 -22.38 6.19
C GLY A 198 21.93 -23.13 5.15
N HIS A 199 21.34 -24.15 4.53
CA HIS A 199 21.96 -24.88 3.42
C HIS A 199 21.80 -24.09 2.12
N GLY A 200 22.77 -24.15 1.22
CA GLY A 200 22.63 -23.49 -0.07
C GLY A 200 21.54 -24.12 -0.94
N GLY A 201 21.05 -23.38 -1.92
CA GLY A 201 20.13 -23.89 -2.94
C GLY A 201 20.83 -24.90 -3.86
N GLY A 202 20.08 -25.87 -4.39
CA GLY A 202 20.61 -26.88 -5.29
C GLY A 202 20.83 -26.40 -6.73
N MET A 203 21.23 -27.32 -7.61
CA MET A 203 21.48 -27.05 -9.02
C MET A 203 20.42 -27.69 -9.92
N VAL A 204 19.85 -26.90 -10.84
CA VAL A 204 18.90 -27.34 -11.86
C VAL A 204 19.47 -27.06 -13.25
N ARG A 205 19.66 -28.13 -14.03
CA ARG A 205 20.09 -28.10 -15.43
C ARG A 205 19.00 -28.64 -16.34
N ILE A 206 18.60 -27.83 -17.32
CA ILE A 206 17.72 -28.27 -18.40
C ILE A 206 18.42 -28.02 -19.72
N GLN A 207 18.75 -29.08 -20.45
CA GLN A 207 19.27 -29.00 -21.80
C GLN A 207 18.19 -29.52 -22.76
N ALA A 208 17.59 -28.62 -23.53
CA ALA A 208 16.61 -28.92 -24.55
C ALA A 208 17.16 -28.59 -25.94
N SER A 209 17.03 -29.48 -26.92
CA SER A 209 17.40 -29.15 -28.31
C SER A 209 16.32 -28.33 -29.05
N GLY A 210 15.11 -28.24 -28.48
CA GLY A 210 13.92 -27.58 -29.01
C GLY A 210 13.36 -26.55 -28.04
N THR A 211 12.08 -26.71 -27.66
CA THR A 211 11.33 -25.71 -26.89
C THR A 211 11.32 -26.00 -25.40
N VAL A 212 11.46 -24.97 -24.57
CA VAL A 212 11.18 -25.03 -23.13
C VAL A 212 10.05 -24.07 -22.81
N THR A 213 8.96 -24.59 -22.26
CA THR A 213 7.80 -23.82 -21.76
C THR A 213 7.79 -23.88 -20.23
N MET A 214 8.00 -22.73 -19.59
CA MET A 214 8.07 -22.54 -18.14
C MET A 214 6.84 -21.80 -17.63
N ASP A 215 5.78 -22.54 -17.32
CA ASP A 215 4.57 -21.99 -16.70
C ASP A 215 4.52 -22.23 -15.19
N GLY A 216 5.22 -23.26 -14.70
CA GLY A 216 5.32 -23.62 -13.28
C GLY A 216 6.51 -22.99 -12.54
N VAL A 217 6.90 -23.61 -11.43
CA VAL A 217 7.94 -23.09 -10.53
C VAL A 217 9.23 -23.91 -10.64
N VAL A 218 10.35 -23.24 -10.86
CA VAL A 218 11.70 -23.78 -10.63
C VAL A 218 12.34 -22.98 -9.50
N THR A 219 12.69 -23.63 -8.40
CA THR A 219 13.21 -22.95 -7.22
C THR A 219 14.48 -23.63 -6.73
N ALA A 220 15.47 -22.82 -6.38
CA ALA A 220 16.77 -23.20 -5.86
C ALA A 220 17.17 -22.19 -4.77
N ASP A 221 16.22 -21.85 -3.90
CA ASP A 221 16.43 -20.88 -2.83
C ASP A 221 17.32 -21.45 -1.73
N GLY A 222 18.13 -20.60 -1.13
CA GLY A 222 18.92 -20.95 0.05
C GLY A 222 18.05 -21.09 1.29
N GLY A 223 18.43 -22.01 2.18
CA GLY A 223 17.78 -22.21 3.47
C GLY A 223 18.06 -21.05 4.44
N THR A 224 17.07 -20.75 5.28
CA THR A 224 17.21 -19.77 6.37
C THR A 224 18.08 -20.33 7.49
N GLY A 225 19.01 -19.52 8.01
CA GLY A 225 19.83 -19.87 9.17
C GLY A 225 19.11 -19.64 10.50
N SER A 226 19.44 -20.44 11.51
CA SER A 226 19.04 -20.24 12.91
C SER A 226 19.70 -18.98 13.50
N PRO A 227 19.35 -18.53 14.72
CA PRO A 227 19.79 -17.21 15.20
C PRO A 227 21.32 -17.03 15.33
N HIS A 228 22.07 -18.14 15.31
CA HIS A 228 23.53 -18.18 15.36
C HIS A 228 24.18 -18.57 14.02
N GLY A 229 23.37 -18.93 13.02
CA GLY A 229 23.82 -19.42 11.72
C GLY A 229 23.50 -18.43 10.61
N GLY A 230 24.45 -18.24 9.69
CA GLY A 230 24.21 -17.47 8.47
C GLY A 230 23.19 -18.16 7.57
N GLY A 231 22.52 -17.39 6.71
CA GLY A 231 21.67 -17.96 5.65
C GLY A 231 22.49 -18.74 4.61
N GLY A 232 21.89 -19.73 3.98
CA GLY A 232 22.48 -20.41 2.81
C GLY A 232 22.28 -19.61 1.54
N SER A 233 23.25 -19.60 0.62
CA SER A 233 23.11 -18.85 -0.64
C SER A 233 22.10 -19.50 -1.60
N GLY A 234 21.53 -18.69 -2.50
CA GLY A 234 20.75 -19.22 -3.62
C GLY A 234 21.61 -20.11 -4.53
N GLY A 235 20.99 -21.11 -5.15
CA GLY A 235 21.62 -22.09 -6.03
C GLY A 235 21.77 -21.64 -7.48
N ALA A 236 21.81 -22.62 -8.39
CA ALA A 236 21.96 -22.39 -9.81
C ALA A 236 20.79 -22.98 -10.61
N ILE A 237 20.24 -22.17 -11.52
CA ILE A 237 19.30 -22.62 -12.55
C ILE A 237 19.91 -22.30 -13.91
N PHE A 238 20.24 -23.33 -14.70
CA PHE A 238 20.78 -23.17 -16.04
C PHE A 238 19.97 -23.94 -17.09
N ILE A 239 19.36 -23.18 -18.00
CA ILE A 239 18.53 -23.71 -19.06
C ILE A 239 19.20 -23.39 -20.40
N SER A 240 19.32 -24.37 -21.29
CA SER A 240 19.73 -24.15 -22.67
C SER A 240 18.69 -24.73 -23.60
N CYS A 241 18.21 -23.93 -24.55
CA CYS A 241 17.16 -24.33 -25.47
C CYS A 241 17.24 -23.60 -26.80
N ARG A 242 16.53 -24.10 -27.82
CA ARG A 242 16.39 -23.38 -29.09
C ARG A 242 15.38 -22.24 -28.97
N ALA A 243 14.27 -22.47 -28.27
CA ALA A 243 13.26 -21.47 -27.99
C ALA A 243 12.77 -21.60 -26.55
N PHE A 244 12.59 -20.45 -25.89
CA PHE A 244 12.16 -20.37 -24.50
C PHE A 244 10.86 -19.57 -24.42
N GLY A 245 9.93 -20.01 -23.59
CA GLY A 245 8.74 -19.24 -23.31
C GLY A 245 8.02 -19.68 -22.05
N GLY A 246 6.90 -19.05 -21.76
CA GLY A 246 6.04 -19.37 -20.63
C GLY A 246 4.94 -18.33 -20.48
N ASN A 247 4.31 -18.31 -19.31
CA ASN A 247 3.26 -17.36 -18.97
C ASN A 247 3.58 -16.60 -17.67
N THR A 248 2.63 -15.79 -17.18
CA THR A 248 2.80 -14.96 -15.97
C THR A 248 2.87 -15.75 -14.66
N THR A 249 2.50 -17.05 -14.65
CA THR A 249 2.68 -17.92 -13.48
C THR A 249 4.08 -18.54 -13.41
N GLY A 250 4.80 -18.56 -14.54
CA GLY A 250 6.16 -19.04 -14.64
C GLY A 250 7.09 -18.33 -13.66
N THR A 251 7.78 -19.10 -12.82
CA THR A 251 8.65 -18.56 -11.77
C THR A 251 9.96 -19.32 -11.70
N MET A 252 11.08 -18.61 -11.77
CA MET A 252 12.42 -19.16 -11.52
C MET A 252 13.07 -18.41 -10.36
N LYS A 253 13.48 -19.11 -9.31
CA LYS A 253 14.01 -18.51 -8.08
C LYS A 253 15.32 -19.15 -7.65
N ALA A 254 16.26 -18.31 -7.27
CA ALA A 254 17.51 -18.69 -6.63
C ALA A 254 17.88 -17.61 -5.61
N ASN A 255 16.99 -17.35 -4.65
CA ASN A 255 17.15 -16.33 -3.63
C ASN A 255 18.09 -16.82 -2.51
N GLY A 256 18.79 -15.88 -1.88
CA GLY A 256 19.55 -16.14 -0.66
C GLY A 256 18.62 -16.38 0.54
N GLY A 257 19.00 -17.31 1.41
CA GLY A 257 18.32 -17.56 2.67
C GLY A 257 18.56 -16.44 3.69
N ASN A 258 17.56 -16.18 4.52
CA ASN A 258 17.65 -15.16 5.56
C ASN A 258 18.51 -15.62 6.74
N ALA A 259 18.99 -14.67 7.53
CA ALA A 259 19.41 -14.91 8.90
C ALA A 259 18.22 -14.68 9.84
N THR A 260 18.16 -15.41 10.97
CA THR A 260 17.16 -15.16 12.01
C THR A 260 17.74 -14.32 13.14
N TRP A 261 16.91 -13.47 13.73
CA TRP A 261 17.34 -12.50 14.73
C TRP A 261 17.34 -13.08 16.15
N HIS A 262 18.37 -12.75 16.94
CA HIS A 262 18.45 -13.06 18.39
C HIS A 262 18.45 -11.81 19.27
N SER A 263 19.31 -10.81 19.01
CA SER A 263 19.35 -9.51 19.71
C SER A 263 20.07 -8.42 18.89
N SER A 264 20.03 -7.14 19.32
CA SER A 264 20.66 -6.00 18.62
C SER A 264 22.20 -6.05 18.52
N ILE A 265 22.85 -7.04 19.14
CA ILE A 265 24.31 -7.19 19.20
C ILE A 265 24.79 -8.58 18.78
N GLN A 266 23.90 -9.47 18.30
CA GLN A 266 24.20 -10.89 18.07
C GLN A 266 23.31 -11.47 16.95
N TYR A 267 23.88 -11.65 15.75
CA TYR A 267 23.15 -12.08 14.54
C TYR A 267 24.09 -12.72 13.50
N GLY A 268 23.55 -13.67 12.73
CA GLY A 268 24.19 -14.24 11.54
C GLY A 268 24.00 -13.34 10.30
N GLY A 269 24.84 -13.54 9.28
CA GLY A 269 24.74 -12.78 8.02
C GLY A 269 23.66 -13.31 7.07
N GLY A 270 22.93 -12.42 6.40
CA GLY A 270 22.02 -12.80 5.31
C GLY A 270 22.79 -13.35 4.10
N ALA A 271 22.23 -14.28 3.33
CA ALA A 271 22.98 -14.92 2.26
C ALA A 271 22.96 -14.16 0.92
N GLY A 272 23.94 -14.42 0.06
CA GLY A 272 23.92 -13.93 -1.32
C GLY A 272 22.88 -14.64 -2.18
N GLY A 273 22.28 -13.93 -3.13
CA GLY A 273 21.44 -14.53 -4.16
C GLY A 273 22.23 -15.50 -5.06
N GLY A 274 21.53 -16.39 -5.75
CA GLY A 274 22.06 -17.41 -6.66
C GLY A 274 22.18 -16.93 -8.11
N ARG A 275 22.28 -17.87 -9.05
CA ARG A 275 22.43 -17.56 -10.49
C ARG A 275 21.36 -18.25 -11.32
N ILE A 276 20.68 -17.48 -12.16
CA ILE A 276 19.72 -17.95 -13.14
C ILE A 276 20.18 -17.50 -14.53
N ALA A 277 20.47 -18.45 -15.41
CA ALA A 277 20.81 -18.17 -16.80
C ALA A 277 20.01 -19.04 -17.76
N VAL A 278 19.54 -18.43 -18.85
CA VAL A 278 18.82 -19.11 -19.93
C VAL A 278 19.51 -18.82 -21.26
N ALA A 279 20.23 -19.81 -21.80
CA ALA A 279 20.88 -19.77 -23.11
C ALA A 279 19.87 -20.15 -24.20
N ILE A 280 19.61 -19.24 -25.14
CA ILE A 280 18.57 -19.39 -26.16
C ILE A 280 19.21 -19.36 -27.56
N GLY A 281 18.84 -20.32 -28.40
CA GLY A 281 19.26 -20.36 -29.80
C GLY A 281 20.75 -20.64 -30.03
N MET A 282 21.46 -21.09 -28.99
CA MET A 282 22.89 -21.41 -29.06
C MET A 282 23.13 -22.87 -29.48
N THR A 283 24.25 -23.15 -30.15
CA THR A 283 24.64 -24.53 -30.45
C THR A 283 25.11 -25.25 -29.18
N ASP A 284 25.04 -26.58 -29.14
CA ASP A 284 25.56 -27.36 -27.99
C ASP A 284 27.06 -27.08 -27.75
N ALA A 285 27.83 -26.80 -28.80
CA ALA A 285 29.24 -26.45 -28.69
C ALA A 285 29.44 -25.08 -28.02
N ASP A 286 28.61 -24.09 -28.32
CA ASP A 286 28.69 -22.77 -27.68
C ASP A 286 28.20 -22.82 -26.23
N VAL A 287 27.15 -23.61 -25.95
CA VAL A 287 26.71 -23.87 -24.58
C VAL A 287 27.82 -24.53 -23.77
N GLN A 288 28.54 -25.50 -24.36
CA GLN A 288 29.67 -26.14 -23.71
C GLN A 288 30.81 -25.16 -23.45
N ARG A 289 31.14 -24.27 -24.40
CA ARG A 289 32.11 -23.17 -24.17
C ARG A 289 31.71 -22.28 -23.00
N LEU A 290 30.43 -21.92 -22.88
CA LEU A 290 29.96 -21.13 -21.73
C LEU A 290 30.16 -21.85 -20.39
N ILE A 291 29.91 -23.16 -20.35
CA ILE A 291 30.12 -24.00 -19.15
C ILE A 291 31.61 -24.08 -18.81
N ASP A 292 32.47 -24.24 -19.82
CA ASP A 292 33.92 -24.36 -19.66
C ASP A 292 34.59 -23.01 -19.33
N GLY A 293 33.84 -21.90 -19.38
CA GLY A 293 34.36 -20.54 -19.17
C GLY A 293 35.13 -19.97 -20.37
N GLU A 294 35.00 -20.60 -21.53
CA GLU A 294 35.62 -20.19 -22.78
C GLU A 294 34.82 -19.07 -23.46
N PRO A 295 35.49 -18.15 -24.19
CA PRO A 295 34.81 -17.08 -24.91
C PRO A 295 33.89 -17.62 -26.00
N VAL A 296 32.73 -16.98 -26.16
CA VAL A 296 31.77 -17.23 -27.23
C VAL A 296 31.58 -15.94 -28.02
N ASP A 297 31.79 -16.01 -29.33
CA ASP A 297 31.68 -14.84 -30.21
C ASP A 297 30.25 -14.32 -30.28
N ASN A 298 30.11 -13.00 -30.38
CA ASN A 298 28.82 -12.30 -30.52
C ASN A 298 27.80 -12.58 -29.40
N LEU A 299 28.27 -13.04 -28.23
CA LEU A 299 27.45 -13.27 -27.07
C LEU A 299 26.86 -11.96 -26.54
N PHE A 300 25.56 -11.92 -26.31
CA PHE A 300 24.89 -10.81 -25.64
C PHE A 300 23.90 -11.31 -24.60
N SER A 301 23.61 -10.48 -23.60
CA SER A 301 22.70 -10.79 -22.50
C SER A 301 21.61 -9.73 -22.33
N TYR A 302 20.43 -10.14 -21.88
CA TYR A 302 19.29 -9.26 -21.63
C TYR A 302 18.43 -9.78 -20.46
N GLN A 303 17.52 -8.94 -19.97
CA GLN A 303 16.80 -9.17 -18.70
C GLN A 303 15.35 -9.67 -18.90
N GLN A 304 14.67 -9.24 -19.95
CA GLN A 304 13.27 -9.62 -20.24
C GLN A 304 13.22 -10.29 -21.61
N HIS A 305 12.70 -11.51 -21.67
CA HIS A 305 12.51 -12.25 -22.92
C HIS A 305 11.04 -12.17 -23.32
N GLY A 306 10.75 -11.75 -24.56
CA GLY A 306 9.38 -11.46 -24.97
C GLY A 306 8.42 -12.64 -24.82
N SER A 307 8.87 -13.86 -25.06
CA SER A 307 8.04 -15.06 -24.91
C SER A 307 7.91 -15.58 -23.47
N TYR A 308 8.55 -14.93 -22.49
CA TYR A 308 8.49 -15.30 -21.08
C TYR A 308 8.14 -14.08 -20.20
N PRO A 309 6.85 -13.86 -19.91
CA PRO A 309 6.39 -12.82 -18.99
C PRO A 309 6.45 -13.24 -17.51
N GLY A 310 7.02 -14.42 -17.23
CA GLY A 310 7.20 -14.92 -15.87
C GLY A 310 8.30 -14.20 -15.10
N VAL A 311 8.47 -14.55 -13.83
CA VAL A 311 9.41 -13.89 -12.91
C VAL A 311 10.70 -14.69 -12.80
N MET A 312 11.84 -13.99 -12.79
CA MET A 312 13.13 -14.51 -12.32
C MET A 312 13.58 -13.74 -11.09
N SER A 313 13.99 -14.44 -10.04
CA SER A 313 14.40 -13.81 -8.78
C SER A 313 15.67 -14.44 -8.23
N ALA A 314 16.64 -13.59 -7.87
CA ALA A 314 17.85 -13.96 -7.17
C ALA A 314 18.16 -12.91 -6.11
N THR A 315 17.17 -12.61 -5.26
CA THR A 315 17.32 -11.59 -4.20
C THR A 315 18.29 -12.06 -3.11
N PRO A 316 18.95 -11.15 -2.40
CA PRO A 316 19.72 -11.54 -1.23
C PRO A 316 18.80 -11.96 -0.07
N GLY A 317 19.37 -12.71 0.85
CA GLY A 317 18.81 -12.90 2.17
C GLY A 317 19.05 -11.67 3.05
N VAL A 318 18.08 -11.38 3.91
CA VAL A 318 18.11 -10.27 4.88
C VAL A 318 18.24 -10.80 6.30
N ASP A 319 18.69 -9.93 7.22
CA ASP A 319 18.52 -10.13 8.66
C ASP A 319 17.20 -9.46 9.10
N LEU A 320 16.27 -10.23 9.66
CA LEU A 320 14.93 -9.77 10.04
C LEU A 320 14.84 -9.53 11.55
N ALA A 321 15.19 -8.33 12.00
CA ALA A 321 14.98 -7.86 13.36
C ALA A 321 13.65 -7.09 13.47
N GLY A 322 12.52 -7.75 13.76
CA GLY A 322 11.24 -7.03 13.93
C GLY A 322 10.82 -6.17 12.73
N GLY A 323 11.28 -6.52 11.51
CA GLY A 323 10.97 -5.80 10.27
C GLY A 323 11.92 -4.66 9.88
N VAL A 324 13.00 -4.41 10.63
CA VAL A 324 14.03 -3.42 10.25
C VAL A 324 15.32 -4.10 9.78
N ASN A 325 15.86 -3.63 8.66
CA ASN A 325 17.11 -4.10 8.06
C ASN A 325 18.31 -3.48 8.80
N MET A 326 19.13 -4.31 9.45
CA MET A 326 20.25 -3.88 10.28
C MET A 326 21.60 -3.81 9.54
N GLY A 327 21.63 -3.93 8.21
CA GLY A 327 22.81 -3.67 7.38
C GLY A 327 23.72 -4.88 7.06
N HIS A 328 23.34 -6.10 7.45
CA HIS A 328 24.10 -7.34 7.22
C HIS A 328 23.47 -8.21 6.12
N VAL A 329 23.09 -7.54 5.03
CA VAL A 329 22.39 -8.15 3.88
C VAL A 329 23.41 -8.74 2.93
N GLY A 330 23.09 -9.90 2.34
CA GLY A 330 23.85 -10.38 1.19
C GLY A 330 23.67 -9.47 -0.03
N GLU A 331 24.43 -9.75 -1.08
CA GLU A 331 24.24 -9.10 -2.37
C GLU A 331 23.26 -9.90 -3.24
N PRO A 332 22.46 -9.24 -4.09
CA PRO A 332 21.65 -9.93 -5.07
C PRO A 332 22.53 -10.77 -6.01
N GLY A 333 21.96 -11.88 -6.43
CA GLY A 333 22.51 -12.73 -7.48
C GLY A 333 22.17 -12.20 -8.87
N THR A 334 22.24 -13.08 -9.87
CA THR A 334 22.13 -12.69 -11.27
C THR A 334 21.06 -13.48 -11.99
N CYS A 335 20.12 -12.79 -12.63
CA CYS A 335 19.16 -13.37 -13.57
C CYS A 335 19.47 -12.86 -14.98
N ARG A 336 19.55 -13.73 -15.99
CA ARG A 336 19.72 -13.29 -17.39
C ARG A 336 19.30 -14.30 -18.43
N PHE A 337 18.91 -13.77 -19.57
CA PHE A 337 18.89 -14.49 -20.83
C PHE A 337 20.19 -14.23 -21.58
N VAL A 338 20.67 -15.22 -22.31
CA VAL A 338 21.91 -15.19 -23.08
C VAL A 338 21.63 -15.73 -24.47
N SER A 339 22.14 -15.06 -25.50
CA SER A 339 21.98 -15.46 -26.91
C SER A 339 23.20 -15.03 -27.70
N ILE A 340 23.38 -15.59 -28.90
CA ILE A 340 24.39 -15.16 -29.87
C ILE A 340 23.73 -14.23 -30.90
N ALA A 341 24.39 -13.13 -31.23
CA ALA A 341 23.97 -12.28 -32.34
C ALA A 341 24.44 -12.86 -33.68
N ASP A 342 23.58 -12.76 -34.70
CA ASP A 342 23.80 -13.27 -36.04
C ASP A 342 23.73 -12.11 -37.04
N ALA A 343 24.57 -12.14 -38.08
CA ALA A 343 24.56 -11.14 -39.16
C ALA A 343 23.28 -11.17 -40.00
N SER A 344 22.51 -12.26 -39.95
CA SER A 344 21.28 -12.48 -40.73
C SER A 344 19.99 -12.47 -39.89
N ASN A 345 20.10 -12.50 -38.57
CA ASN A 345 18.97 -12.46 -37.64
C ASN A 345 19.15 -11.34 -36.61
N PHE A 346 18.12 -10.52 -36.46
CA PHE A 346 18.11 -9.35 -35.60
C PHE A 346 17.15 -9.55 -34.42
N TRP A 347 17.19 -8.61 -33.49
CA TRP A 347 16.23 -8.55 -32.40
C TRP A 347 15.34 -7.31 -32.48
N VAL A 348 14.14 -7.45 -31.93
CA VAL A 348 13.23 -6.33 -31.66
C VAL A 348 12.95 -6.28 -30.17
N ARG A 349 13.22 -5.14 -29.54
CA ARG A 349 12.79 -4.88 -28.17
C ARG A 349 11.48 -4.12 -28.20
N VAL A 350 10.43 -4.66 -27.58
CA VAL A 350 9.12 -4.00 -27.49
C VAL A 350 8.99 -3.40 -26.09
N CYS A 351 8.58 -2.13 -26.01
CA CYS A 351 8.50 -1.34 -24.79
C CYS A 351 7.16 -0.60 -24.70
N GLY A 352 6.72 -0.26 -23.48
CA GLY A 352 5.68 0.71 -23.21
C GLY A 352 6.21 1.93 -22.45
N ASP A 353 5.74 3.13 -22.78
CA ASP A 353 6.09 4.39 -22.11
C ASP A 353 4.80 5.12 -21.70
N PRO A 354 4.57 5.47 -20.42
CA PRO A 354 5.47 5.31 -19.27
C PRO A 354 5.52 3.89 -18.69
N ALA A 355 4.62 3.01 -19.11
CA ALA A 355 4.56 1.64 -18.63
C ALA A 355 4.01 0.71 -19.71
N GLU A 356 4.12 -0.60 -19.44
CA GLU A 356 3.64 -1.68 -20.29
C GLU A 356 2.18 -2.00 -19.92
N TYR A 357 1.27 -1.87 -20.88
CA TYR A 357 -0.15 -2.20 -20.72
C TYR A 357 -0.59 -3.11 -21.86
N ALA A 358 -1.35 -4.16 -21.51
CA ALA A 358 -1.82 -5.22 -22.42
C ALA A 358 -0.72 -5.91 -23.25
N ASP A 359 -0.86 -7.19 -23.56
CA ASP A 359 0.22 -7.91 -24.27
C ASP A 359 0.21 -7.59 -25.78
N PRO A 360 1.32 -7.08 -26.34
CA PRO A 360 1.44 -6.89 -27.78
C PRO A 360 1.68 -8.22 -28.50
N LEU A 361 1.15 -8.35 -29.71
CA LEU A 361 1.29 -9.55 -30.55
C LEU A 361 1.71 -9.18 -31.98
N PRO A 362 2.53 -10.01 -32.66
CA PRO A 362 3.04 -11.30 -32.19
C PRO A 362 4.26 -11.21 -31.26
N TYR A 363 4.87 -10.03 -31.09
CA TYR A 363 6.03 -9.82 -30.24
C TYR A 363 5.63 -9.07 -28.97
N ALA A 364 5.68 -9.79 -27.85
CA ALA A 364 5.39 -9.28 -26.52
C ALA A 364 6.50 -8.33 -26.01
N TYR A 365 6.21 -7.61 -24.93
CA TYR A 365 7.14 -6.69 -24.28
C TYR A 365 8.44 -7.39 -23.86
N GLY A 366 9.56 -6.66 -23.94
CA GLY A 366 10.90 -7.19 -23.73
C GLY A 366 11.61 -7.54 -25.04
N PHE A 367 12.63 -8.39 -24.94
CA PHE A 367 13.56 -8.68 -26.03
C PHE A 367 13.13 -9.90 -26.85
N ASN A 368 13.02 -9.73 -28.16
CA ASN A 368 12.61 -10.78 -29.10
C ASN A 368 13.75 -11.02 -30.12
N PRO A 369 14.66 -11.99 -29.88
CA PRO A 369 15.77 -12.28 -30.78
C PRO A 369 15.39 -13.25 -31.91
N GLY A 370 16.27 -13.39 -32.91
CA GLY A 370 16.15 -14.43 -33.94
C GLY A 370 15.21 -14.09 -35.09
N ILE A 371 14.99 -12.79 -35.37
CA ILE A 371 14.11 -12.32 -36.43
C ILE A 371 14.91 -12.16 -37.73
N PRO A 372 14.60 -12.90 -38.82
CA PRO A 372 15.35 -12.80 -40.06
C PRO A 372 15.32 -11.40 -40.67
N GLY A 373 16.44 -10.95 -41.21
CA GLY A 373 16.51 -9.71 -41.99
C GLY A 373 15.52 -9.68 -43.16
N GLY A 374 14.89 -8.53 -43.39
CA GLY A 374 13.84 -8.34 -44.40
C GLY A 374 12.42 -8.68 -43.93
N THR A 375 12.25 -9.18 -42.70
CA THR A 375 10.92 -9.54 -42.16
C THR A 375 10.07 -8.30 -41.92
N TRP A 376 8.84 -8.27 -42.46
CA TRP A 376 7.83 -7.27 -42.11
C TRP A 376 7.10 -7.67 -40.84
N ILE A 377 7.10 -6.78 -39.85
CA ILE A 377 6.37 -6.94 -38.59
C ILE A 377 5.12 -6.09 -38.63
N THR A 378 3.99 -6.70 -38.25
CA THR A 378 2.78 -6.01 -37.81
C THR A 378 2.57 -6.38 -36.35
N ASN A 379 2.93 -5.49 -35.44
CA ASN A 379 2.78 -5.68 -33.99
C ASN A 379 1.58 -4.87 -33.53
N THR A 380 0.67 -5.45 -32.76
CA THR A 380 -0.56 -4.80 -32.29
C THR A 380 -0.71 -4.98 -30.80
N VAL A 381 -1.09 -3.92 -30.09
CA VAL A 381 -1.43 -3.97 -28.66
C VAL A 381 -2.89 -3.59 -28.46
N THR A 382 -3.56 -4.16 -27.46
CA THR A 382 -4.97 -3.87 -27.20
C THR A 382 -5.11 -2.45 -26.65
N SER A 383 -5.90 -1.61 -27.34
CA SER A 383 -6.15 -0.23 -26.91
C SER A 383 -7.55 0.23 -27.32
N PRO A 384 -8.34 0.86 -26.42
CA PRO A 384 -8.03 1.14 -25.03
C PRO A 384 -8.00 -0.12 -24.14
N PHE A 385 -7.24 -0.04 -23.05
CA PHE A 385 -7.11 -1.07 -22.00
C PHE A 385 -7.82 -0.59 -20.74
N ASP A 386 -8.79 -1.36 -20.24
CA ASP A 386 -9.49 -1.05 -18.99
C ASP A 386 -8.75 -1.71 -17.82
N ALA A 387 -8.27 -0.89 -16.86
CA ALA A 387 -7.60 -1.36 -15.66
C ALA A 387 -8.59 -1.62 -14.51
N GLY A 388 -9.87 -1.31 -14.71
CA GLY A 388 -10.92 -1.38 -13.70
C GLY A 388 -11.10 -0.08 -12.92
N ALA A 389 -12.18 -0.01 -12.13
CA ALA A 389 -12.51 1.13 -11.25
C ALA A 389 -12.54 2.51 -11.93
N GLY A 390 -12.96 2.56 -13.20
CA GLY A 390 -13.05 3.81 -13.97
C GLY A 390 -11.70 4.38 -14.41
N SER A 391 -10.63 3.60 -14.34
CA SER A 391 -9.29 3.94 -14.84
C SER A 391 -8.86 2.98 -15.94
N GLY A 392 -8.19 3.50 -16.95
CA GLY A 392 -7.68 2.72 -18.08
C GLY A 392 -6.46 3.37 -18.72
N SER A 393 -6.01 2.80 -19.82
CA SER A 393 -4.87 3.30 -20.58
C SER A 393 -5.15 3.22 -22.09
N ALA A 394 -4.67 4.19 -22.84
CA ALA A 394 -4.78 4.21 -24.31
C ALA A 394 -3.44 4.52 -24.96
N VAL A 395 -3.18 3.92 -26.12
CA VAL A 395 -2.02 4.23 -26.94
C VAL A 395 -2.31 5.51 -27.70
N LEU A 396 -1.44 6.50 -27.56
CA LEU A 396 -1.44 7.73 -28.34
C LEU A 396 -0.79 7.50 -29.71
N ASN A 397 0.42 6.94 -29.69
CA ASN A 397 1.22 6.68 -30.87
C ASN A 397 2.29 5.62 -30.56
N TRP A 398 3.04 5.22 -31.58
CA TRP A 398 4.19 4.34 -31.45
C TRP A 398 5.38 4.86 -32.25
N LYS A 399 6.59 4.50 -31.81
CA LYS A 399 7.84 4.77 -32.53
C LYS A 399 8.72 3.55 -32.55
N VAL A 400 9.45 3.38 -33.65
CA VAL A 400 10.53 2.41 -33.80
C VAL A 400 11.84 3.20 -33.91
N THR A 401 12.83 2.89 -33.09
CA THR A 401 14.13 3.55 -33.10
C THR A 401 15.26 2.55 -33.25
N HIS A 402 16.40 3.02 -33.76
CA HIS A 402 17.69 2.33 -33.60
C HIS A 402 18.17 2.41 -32.14
N GLU A 403 19.19 1.61 -31.80
CA GLU A 403 19.80 1.58 -30.45
C GLU A 403 20.29 2.97 -29.97
N LEU A 404 20.75 3.82 -30.89
CA LEU A 404 21.21 5.18 -30.58
C LEU A 404 20.07 6.23 -30.58
N GLY A 405 18.81 5.81 -30.64
CA GLY A 405 17.64 6.68 -30.51
C GLY A 405 17.15 7.34 -31.81
N ALA A 406 17.82 7.12 -32.94
CA ALA A 406 17.35 7.62 -34.24
C ALA A 406 16.03 6.95 -34.65
N VAL A 407 15.02 7.74 -35.02
CA VAL A 407 13.70 7.25 -35.42
C VAL A 407 13.78 6.54 -36.78
N PHE A 408 13.30 5.31 -36.82
CA PHE A 408 13.23 4.44 -37.99
C PHE A 408 11.81 4.43 -38.60
N ALA A 409 10.79 4.34 -37.75
CA ALA A 409 9.38 4.40 -38.15
C ALA A 409 8.52 4.97 -37.00
N GLN A 410 7.35 5.50 -37.31
CA GLN A 410 6.38 5.97 -36.32
C GLN A 410 4.97 6.00 -36.90
N GLY A 411 3.95 5.96 -36.04
CA GLY A 411 2.56 6.04 -36.45
C GLY A 411 1.61 6.27 -35.27
N GLU A 412 0.34 6.50 -35.58
CA GLU A 412 -0.72 6.66 -34.58
C GLU A 412 -1.44 5.33 -34.31
N GLY A 413 -2.17 5.27 -33.20
CA GLY A 413 -2.94 4.09 -32.81
C GLY A 413 -2.08 2.95 -32.26
N ALA A 414 -2.68 1.77 -32.15
CA ALA A 414 -2.10 0.64 -31.41
C ALA A 414 -1.47 -0.45 -32.29
N THR A 415 -1.29 -0.18 -33.59
CA THR A 415 -0.75 -1.13 -34.58
C THR A 415 0.50 -0.56 -35.23
N ALA A 416 1.65 -1.14 -34.92
CA ALA A 416 2.95 -0.79 -35.49
C ALA A 416 3.30 -1.68 -36.69
N VAL A 417 3.73 -1.07 -37.78
CA VAL A 417 4.12 -1.78 -39.02
C VAL A 417 5.49 -1.29 -39.47
N PHE A 418 6.48 -2.20 -39.57
CA PHE A 418 7.85 -1.88 -39.96
C PHE A 418 8.61 -3.11 -40.45
N GLN A 419 9.69 -2.92 -41.20
CA GLN A 419 10.57 -4.01 -41.66
C GLN A 419 11.83 -4.10 -40.79
N VAL A 420 12.24 -5.30 -40.42
CA VAL A 420 13.44 -5.57 -39.63
C VAL A 420 14.62 -5.83 -40.55
N ASN A 421 15.61 -4.92 -40.55
CA ASN A 421 16.88 -5.08 -41.27
C ASN A 421 18.10 -4.85 -40.36
N THR A 422 17.83 -4.55 -39.09
CA THR A 422 18.81 -4.28 -38.04
C THR A 422 18.10 -4.45 -36.69
N ASN A 423 18.83 -4.28 -35.59
CA ASN A 423 18.25 -4.26 -34.26
C ASN A 423 17.40 -3.01 -34.04
N LEU A 424 16.19 -3.18 -33.53
CA LEU A 424 15.20 -2.12 -33.40
C LEU A 424 14.51 -2.13 -32.03
N ILE A 425 14.09 -0.96 -31.58
CA ILE A 425 13.29 -0.75 -30.37
C ILE A 425 11.93 -0.20 -30.79
N LEU A 426 10.86 -0.94 -30.55
CA LEU A 426 9.47 -0.47 -30.70
C LEU A 426 8.95 0.01 -29.35
N THR A 427 8.49 1.26 -29.28
CA THR A 427 7.86 1.84 -28.08
C THR A 427 6.43 2.25 -28.39
N TYR A 428 5.47 1.75 -27.61
CA TYR A 428 4.10 2.26 -27.55
C TYR A 428 4.00 3.35 -26.49
N TYR A 429 3.50 4.54 -26.86
CA TYR A 429 3.30 5.66 -25.95
C TYR A 429 1.87 5.66 -25.43
N TRP A 430 1.72 5.48 -24.13
CA TRP A 430 0.46 5.33 -23.41
C TRP A 430 0.07 6.61 -22.65
N THR A 431 -1.23 6.83 -22.53
CA THR A 431 -1.82 7.84 -21.64
C THR A 431 -2.89 7.20 -20.76
N ASN A 432 -3.21 7.84 -19.64
CA ASN A 432 -4.30 7.41 -18.78
C ASN A 432 -5.65 7.79 -19.39
N LEU A 433 -6.63 6.91 -19.24
CA LEU A 433 -8.05 7.14 -19.46
C LEU A 433 -8.77 7.17 -18.12
N TYR A 434 -9.74 8.07 -18.00
CA TYR A 434 -10.61 8.16 -16.84
C TYR A 434 -12.07 8.17 -17.28
N GLN A 435 -12.90 7.43 -16.54
CA GLN A 435 -14.33 7.43 -16.75
C GLN A 435 -14.94 8.67 -16.09
N CYS A 436 -15.78 9.39 -16.85
CA CYS A 436 -16.70 10.38 -16.32
C CYS A 436 -18.10 9.77 -16.28
N ALA A 437 -18.69 9.74 -15.09
CA ALA A 437 -20.06 9.32 -14.88
C ALA A 437 -20.83 10.47 -14.21
N VAL A 438 -21.76 11.06 -14.96
CA VAL A 438 -22.70 12.05 -14.47
C VAL A 438 -24.04 11.37 -14.27
N VAL A 439 -24.61 11.51 -13.08
CA VAL A 439 -25.85 10.85 -12.69
C VAL A 439 -26.78 11.80 -11.95
N SER A 440 -28.09 11.57 -12.06
CA SER A 440 -29.06 12.21 -11.18
C SER A 440 -29.20 11.37 -9.91
N ALA A 441 -29.16 12.01 -8.74
CA ALA A 441 -29.39 11.36 -7.45
C ALA A 441 -30.81 10.75 -7.37
N ASN A 442 -31.77 11.39 -8.05
CA ASN A 442 -33.15 10.92 -8.15
C ASN A 442 -33.76 11.38 -9.48
N GLY A 443 -33.91 10.45 -10.42
CA GLY A 443 -34.47 10.72 -11.74
C GLY A 443 -35.89 11.28 -11.73
N ALA A 444 -36.64 11.16 -10.63
CA ALA A 444 -37.98 11.77 -10.50
C ALA A 444 -37.93 13.27 -10.13
N GLN A 445 -36.78 13.78 -9.67
CA GLN A 445 -36.61 15.18 -9.24
C GLN A 445 -35.86 16.02 -10.26
N GLY A 446 -35.14 15.38 -11.16
CA GLY A 446 -34.35 16.03 -12.18
C GLY A 446 -33.50 15.05 -12.97
N SER A 447 -32.98 15.52 -14.09
CA SER A 447 -32.16 14.77 -15.02
C SER A 447 -30.80 15.42 -15.23
N VAL A 448 -29.87 14.68 -15.83
CA VAL A 448 -28.57 15.15 -16.29
C VAL A 448 -28.37 14.80 -17.76
N ASN A 449 -27.50 15.51 -18.46
CA ASN A 449 -27.16 15.22 -19.85
C ASN A 449 -26.20 14.02 -20.04
N SER A 450 -26.39 12.95 -19.26
CA SER A 450 -25.48 11.79 -19.19
C SER A 450 -25.21 11.12 -20.54
N GLY A 451 -26.19 11.10 -21.45
CA GLY A 451 -26.02 10.56 -22.80
C GLY A 451 -24.99 11.29 -23.66
N THR A 452 -24.60 12.51 -23.27
CA THR A 452 -23.61 13.34 -23.99
C THR A 452 -22.26 13.38 -23.28
N VAL A 453 -22.24 13.32 -21.94
CA VAL A 453 -21.04 13.57 -21.12
C VAL A 453 -20.48 12.34 -20.40
N ASN A 454 -21.20 11.21 -20.40
CA ASN A 454 -20.68 9.98 -19.82
C ASN A 454 -19.80 9.26 -20.82
N GLY A 455 -18.63 8.82 -20.38
CA GLY A 455 -17.69 8.12 -21.24
C GLY A 455 -16.28 8.06 -20.69
N TRP A 456 -15.40 7.50 -21.50
CA TRP A 456 -13.96 7.48 -21.24
C TRP A 456 -13.32 8.71 -21.86
N TYR A 457 -12.49 9.39 -21.08
CA TYR A 457 -11.77 10.58 -21.49
C TYR A 457 -10.28 10.40 -21.22
N THR A 458 -9.45 10.91 -22.12
CA THR A 458 -8.00 10.97 -21.88
C THR A 458 -7.67 11.95 -20.77
N ASN A 459 -6.62 11.63 -20.00
CA ASN A 459 -6.13 12.49 -18.95
C ASN A 459 -5.88 13.92 -19.45
N GLY A 460 -6.35 14.91 -18.69
CA GLY A 460 -6.28 16.33 -19.02
C GLY A 460 -7.40 16.86 -19.91
N VAL A 461 -8.28 16.01 -20.47
CA VAL A 461 -9.43 16.50 -21.25
C VAL A 461 -10.42 17.22 -20.33
N THR A 462 -10.85 18.42 -20.74
CA THR A 462 -11.89 19.17 -20.05
C THR A 462 -13.27 18.78 -20.59
N VAL A 463 -14.12 18.24 -19.72
CA VAL A 463 -15.54 17.99 -19.99
C VAL A 463 -16.32 19.24 -19.59
N THR A 464 -17.00 19.87 -20.54
CA THR A 464 -17.78 21.09 -20.34
C THR A 464 -19.28 20.81 -20.41
N ASN A 465 -20.11 21.77 -20.03
CA ASN A 465 -21.57 21.71 -20.13
C ASN A 465 -22.22 20.51 -19.42
N LEU A 466 -21.69 20.11 -18.26
CA LEU A 466 -22.35 19.11 -17.42
C LEU A 466 -23.59 19.77 -16.82
N MET A 467 -24.77 19.39 -17.30
CA MET A 467 -26.00 20.11 -17.03
C MET A 467 -26.92 19.27 -16.16
N ALA A 468 -27.42 19.88 -15.08
CA ALA A 468 -28.49 19.34 -14.25
C ALA A 468 -29.79 20.10 -14.55
N THR A 469 -30.86 19.39 -14.91
CA THR A 469 -32.15 19.97 -15.26
C THR A 469 -33.21 19.49 -14.27
N PRO A 470 -33.74 20.37 -13.39
CA PRO A 470 -34.77 20.00 -12.44
C PRO A 470 -36.10 19.69 -13.13
N GLU A 471 -36.86 18.73 -12.59
CA GLU A 471 -38.26 18.51 -12.96
C GLU A 471 -39.17 19.60 -12.35
N PRO A 472 -40.38 19.84 -12.88
CA PRO A 472 -41.33 20.79 -12.31
C PRO A 472 -41.60 20.51 -10.81
N GLY A 473 -41.51 21.56 -9.98
CA GLY A 473 -41.65 21.44 -8.53
C GLY A 473 -40.33 21.21 -7.78
N TYR A 474 -39.21 21.06 -8.50
CA TYR A 474 -37.88 20.94 -7.94
C TYR A 474 -36.94 22.05 -8.44
N GLU A 475 -35.85 22.27 -7.71
CA GLU A 475 -34.73 23.10 -8.13
C GLU A 475 -33.41 22.34 -8.00
N PHE A 476 -32.42 22.76 -8.79
CA PHE A 476 -31.07 22.23 -8.65
C PHE A 476 -30.52 22.65 -7.29
N ASN A 477 -30.10 21.67 -6.49
CA ASN A 477 -29.51 21.90 -5.19
C ASN A 477 -27.99 22.05 -5.34
N ARG A 478 -27.31 20.96 -5.74
CA ARG A 478 -25.85 20.93 -5.95
C ARG A 478 -25.33 19.65 -6.60
N TRP A 479 -24.08 19.70 -7.04
CA TRP A 479 -23.25 18.55 -7.38
C TRP A 479 -22.59 17.93 -6.14
N THR A 480 -22.56 16.61 -6.07
CA THR A 480 -21.79 15.81 -5.10
C THR A 480 -21.04 14.68 -5.80
N GLY A 481 -20.29 13.89 -5.04
CA GLY A 481 -19.57 12.72 -5.55
C GLY A 481 -18.08 12.98 -5.86
N ILE A 482 -17.44 11.99 -6.46
CA ILE A 482 -15.99 11.97 -6.66
C ILE A 482 -15.60 12.98 -7.73
N GLY A 483 -14.80 13.95 -7.33
CA GLY A 483 -14.20 14.91 -8.24
C GLY A 483 -15.03 16.17 -8.52
N VAL A 484 -16.05 16.46 -7.71
CA VAL A 484 -16.61 17.83 -7.65
C VAL A 484 -15.58 18.72 -6.93
N LEU A 485 -15.19 19.84 -7.55
CA LEU A 485 -14.22 20.77 -6.98
C LEU A 485 -14.86 21.67 -5.92
N SER A 486 -14.10 22.02 -4.89
CA SER A 486 -14.57 22.94 -3.84
C SER A 486 -14.97 24.28 -4.43
N GLY A 487 -16.16 24.76 -4.07
CA GLY A 487 -16.75 26.01 -4.57
C GLY A 487 -17.51 25.86 -5.89
N MET A 488 -17.44 24.70 -6.55
CA MET A 488 -18.16 24.41 -7.80
C MET A 488 -19.45 23.61 -7.59
N GLU A 489 -19.79 23.27 -6.35
CA GLU A 489 -20.92 22.38 -6.02
C GLU A 489 -22.25 22.97 -6.48
N THR A 490 -22.41 24.29 -6.45
CA THR A 490 -23.66 24.96 -6.88
C THR A 490 -23.62 25.48 -8.31
N VAL A 491 -22.52 25.25 -9.03
CA VAL A 491 -22.34 25.74 -10.41
C VAL A 491 -23.05 24.81 -11.39
N ASN A 492 -24.01 25.34 -12.14
CA ASN A 492 -24.75 24.60 -13.16
C ASN A 492 -24.97 25.51 -14.39
N PRO A 493 -24.43 25.18 -15.59
CA PRO A 493 -23.69 23.95 -15.91
C PRO A 493 -22.28 23.88 -15.30
N LEU A 494 -21.87 22.68 -14.91
CA LEU A 494 -20.54 22.39 -14.37
C LEU A 494 -19.53 22.11 -15.50
N THR A 495 -18.24 22.37 -15.23
CA THR A 495 -17.10 22.02 -16.08
C THR A 495 -16.02 21.37 -15.22
N VAL A 496 -15.45 20.26 -15.70
CA VAL A 496 -14.42 19.50 -14.97
C VAL A 496 -13.28 19.07 -15.90
N GLU A 497 -12.06 19.05 -15.39
CA GLU A 497 -10.90 18.46 -16.06
C GLU A 497 -10.71 17.00 -15.64
N MET A 498 -10.43 16.10 -16.57
CA MET A 498 -10.26 14.67 -16.31
C MET A 498 -8.83 14.37 -15.84
N THR A 499 -8.55 14.64 -14.56
CA THR A 499 -7.27 14.28 -13.90
C THR A 499 -7.37 13.00 -13.07
N GLY A 500 -8.57 12.43 -12.98
CA GLY A 500 -8.90 11.16 -12.34
C GLY A 500 -10.35 10.78 -12.67
N PRO A 501 -10.82 9.59 -12.23
CA PRO A 501 -12.21 9.18 -12.40
C PRO A 501 -13.17 10.20 -11.78
N ARG A 502 -14.30 10.47 -12.44
CA ARG A 502 -15.31 11.41 -11.96
C ARG A 502 -16.64 10.68 -11.78
N LEU A 503 -17.23 10.78 -10.59
CA LEU A 503 -18.62 10.41 -10.31
C LEU A 503 -19.36 11.64 -9.82
N LEU A 504 -20.06 12.32 -10.73
CA LEU A 504 -20.68 13.61 -10.48
C LEU A 504 -22.19 13.43 -10.36
N ILE A 505 -22.72 13.71 -9.19
CA ILE A 505 -24.09 13.42 -8.82
C ILE A 505 -24.86 14.73 -8.71
N ALA A 506 -25.85 14.95 -9.57
CA ALA A 506 -26.77 16.08 -9.47
C ALA A 506 -27.83 15.81 -8.40
N ASN A 507 -27.93 16.69 -7.42
CA ASN A 507 -28.95 16.65 -6.38
C ASN A 507 -29.97 17.76 -6.59
N PHE A 508 -31.24 17.45 -6.33
CA PHE A 508 -32.37 18.35 -6.51
C PHE A 508 -33.11 18.50 -5.18
N ALA A 509 -33.78 19.64 -5.00
CA ALA A 509 -34.53 19.98 -3.79
C ALA A 509 -35.98 20.34 -4.14
N SER A 510 -36.92 20.05 -3.23
CA SER A 510 -38.34 20.36 -3.43
C SER A 510 -38.62 21.86 -3.25
N LEU A 511 -39.42 22.44 -4.14
CA LEU A 511 -39.90 23.82 -4.01
C LEU A 511 -41.05 23.96 -3.00
N SER A 512 -41.77 22.88 -2.67
CA SER A 512 -42.85 22.92 -1.68
C SER A 512 -42.36 22.72 -0.24
N GLY A 513 -41.13 22.21 -0.06
CA GLY A 513 -40.59 21.80 1.23
C GLY A 513 -41.16 20.46 1.69
N GLU A 514 -40.30 19.58 2.17
CA GLU A 514 -40.64 18.24 2.66
C GLU A 514 -39.92 17.95 3.99
N ARG A 515 -40.54 17.10 4.82
CA ARG A 515 -39.83 16.52 5.97
C ARG A 515 -39.03 15.31 5.50
N ARG A 516 -37.70 15.41 5.58
CA ARG A 516 -36.76 14.35 5.23
C ARG A 516 -36.11 13.82 6.50
N THR A 517 -36.26 12.53 6.74
CA THR A 517 -35.72 11.87 7.93
C THR A 517 -34.44 11.12 7.62
N TRP A 518 -33.51 11.11 8.57
CA TRP A 518 -32.29 10.32 8.53
C TRP A 518 -32.26 9.30 9.68
N SER A 519 -31.84 8.07 9.37
CA SER A 519 -31.51 7.03 10.35
C SER A 519 -30.25 6.27 9.91
N GLY A 520 -29.39 5.88 10.85
CA GLY A 520 -28.15 5.13 10.56
C GLY A 520 -26.92 6.02 10.41
N ALA A 521 -25.84 5.49 9.84
CA ALA A 521 -24.55 6.18 9.72
C ALA A 521 -24.23 6.56 8.27
N GLY A 522 -23.74 7.78 8.02
CA GLY A 522 -23.34 8.24 6.69
C GLY A 522 -23.11 9.75 6.59
N GLU A 523 -22.91 10.25 5.38
CA GLU A 523 -22.68 11.67 5.12
C GLU A 523 -23.97 12.37 4.71
N TRP A 524 -24.18 13.62 5.13
CA TRP A 524 -25.37 14.41 4.79
C TRP A 524 -25.71 14.39 3.29
N ILE A 525 -24.68 14.35 2.45
CA ILE A 525 -24.78 14.36 0.99
C ILE A 525 -25.26 13.03 0.38
N ASP A 526 -25.40 11.96 1.17
CA ASP A 526 -25.93 10.68 0.73
C ASP A 526 -27.45 10.77 0.53
N ALA A 527 -27.88 11.28 -0.63
CA ALA A 527 -29.29 11.50 -0.95
C ALA A 527 -30.19 10.25 -0.75
N GLY A 528 -29.64 9.05 -0.94
CA GLY A 528 -30.35 7.78 -0.74
C GLY A 528 -30.59 7.39 0.73
N ARG A 529 -29.93 8.05 1.69
CA ARG A 529 -30.16 7.82 3.13
C ARG A 529 -31.23 8.72 3.73
N TRP A 530 -31.66 9.75 3.00
CA TRP A 530 -32.80 10.56 3.37
C TRP A 530 -34.10 9.84 2.97
N THR A 531 -35.12 9.95 3.81
CA THR A 531 -36.47 9.45 3.53
C THR A 531 -37.47 10.59 3.65
N PRO A 532 -38.19 10.97 2.58
CA PRO A 532 -38.06 10.49 1.20
C PRO A 532 -36.67 10.72 0.59
N ILE A 533 -36.32 9.94 -0.44
CA ILE A 533 -35.02 10.04 -1.14
C ILE A 533 -34.83 11.45 -1.69
N GLY A 534 -33.61 11.97 -1.54
CA GLY A 534 -33.23 13.33 -1.94
C GLY A 534 -32.66 14.09 -0.75
N MET A 535 -31.59 14.82 -0.98
CA MET A 535 -30.95 15.63 0.07
C MET A 535 -31.84 16.82 0.46
N PRO A 536 -31.92 17.20 1.75
CA PRO A 536 -32.65 18.39 2.18
C PRO A 536 -32.17 19.66 1.46
N GLY A 537 -33.14 20.44 0.97
CA GLY A 537 -32.92 21.78 0.43
C GLY A 537 -33.42 22.89 1.36
N LEU A 538 -33.36 24.13 0.87
CA LEU A 538 -33.66 25.38 1.61
C LEU A 538 -35.06 25.47 2.23
N ARG A 539 -36.01 24.63 1.80
CA ARG A 539 -37.39 24.58 2.30
C ARG A 539 -37.70 23.30 3.07
N ASP A 540 -36.80 22.33 3.07
CA ASP A 540 -37.03 21.02 3.67
C ASP A 540 -36.73 21.04 5.18
N GLN A 541 -37.49 20.26 5.95
CA GLN A 541 -37.09 19.90 7.30
C GLN A 541 -36.15 18.69 7.24
N ALA A 542 -34.88 18.88 7.60
CA ALA A 542 -33.92 17.81 7.83
C ALA A 542 -34.06 17.29 9.27
N ALA A 543 -34.66 16.11 9.45
CA ALA A 543 -34.88 15.49 10.74
C ALA A 543 -33.96 14.27 10.92
N ILE A 544 -32.92 14.41 11.73
CA ILE A 544 -32.05 13.29 12.10
C ILE A 544 -32.70 12.57 13.27
N VAL A 545 -33.28 11.40 12.99
CA VAL A 545 -34.13 10.67 13.94
C VAL A 545 -33.29 9.76 14.83
N SER A 546 -32.24 9.14 14.27
CA SER A 546 -31.28 8.30 15.00
C SER A 546 -29.99 8.12 14.20
N GLY A 547 -28.95 7.57 14.83
CA GLY A 547 -27.67 7.29 14.17
C GLY A 547 -26.77 8.52 14.05
N THR A 548 -25.86 8.51 13.09
CA THR A 548 -24.77 9.51 12.95
C THR A 548 -24.72 10.08 11.54
N VAL A 549 -24.75 11.41 11.43
CA VAL A 549 -24.59 12.13 10.16
C VAL A 549 -23.31 12.97 10.20
N SER A 550 -22.41 12.78 9.24
CA SER A 550 -21.29 13.71 9.03
C SER A 550 -21.66 14.82 8.05
N ILE A 551 -21.11 16.01 8.26
CA ILE A 551 -21.27 17.18 7.39
C ILE A 551 -19.85 17.57 6.91
N PRO A 552 -19.46 17.10 5.71
CA PRO A 552 -18.14 17.36 5.12
C PRO A 552 -18.11 18.52 4.12
N HIS A 553 -19.25 19.21 3.93
CA HIS A 553 -19.38 20.40 3.10
C HIS A 553 -20.41 21.37 3.72
N PRO A 554 -20.44 22.66 3.33
CA PRO A 554 -21.52 23.57 3.74
C PRO A 554 -22.87 23.09 3.21
N VAL A 555 -23.90 23.03 4.04
CA VAL A 555 -25.24 22.51 3.69
C VAL A 555 -26.36 23.46 4.11
N TRP A 556 -27.51 23.32 3.47
CA TRP A 556 -28.71 24.13 3.75
C TRP A 556 -29.93 23.25 4.02
N ALA A 557 -30.80 23.72 4.91
CA ALA A 557 -32.12 23.15 5.15
C ALA A 557 -33.12 24.27 5.44
N GLY A 558 -34.42 24.02 5.29
CA GLY A 558 -35.45 24.90 5.87
C GLY A 558 -35.42 24.85 7.40
N SER A 559 -35.32 23.64 7.97
CA SER A 559 -35.07 23.44 9.41
C SER A 559 -34.19 22.21 9.65
N LEU A 560 -33.41 22.22 10.73
CA LEU A 560 -32.65 21.06 11.21
C LEU A 560 -33.21 20.61 12.56
N VAL A 561 -33.59 19.34 12.67
CA VAL A 561 -33.98 18.70 13.93
C VAL A 561 -33.03 17.55 14.22
N VAL A 562 -32.30 17.61 15.34
CA VAL A 562 -31.44 16.52 15.82
C VAL A 562 -32.12 15.86 17.00
N SER A 563 -32.71 14.68 16.78
CA SER A 563 -33.50 13.98 17.79
C SER A 563 -32.62 13.37 18.89
N ASN A 564 -33.21 13.05 20.04
CA ASN A 564 -32.50 12.34 21.11
C ASN A 564 -31.92 11.00 20.59
N GLY A 565 -30.66 10.72 20.89
CA GLY A 565 -29.93 9.54 20.39
C GLY A 565 -29.36 9.68 18.97
N ALA A 566 -29.62 10.80 18.27
CA ALA A 566 -28.95 11.13 17.01
C ALA A 566 -27.65 11.92 17.27
N THR A 567 -26.67 11.75 16.37
CA THR A 567 -25.38 12.46 16.41
C THR A 567 -25.10 13.16 15.09
N VAL A 568 -24.63 14.41 15.14
CA VAL A 568 -24.12 15.16 13.98
C VAL A 568 -22.63 15.46 14.18
N ILE A 569 -21.82 15.24 13.14
CA ILE A 569 -20.37 15.47 13.18
C ILE A 569 -19.99 16.47 12.08
N PHE A 570 -19.40 17.61 12.45
CA PHE A 570 -18.82 18.55 11.47
C PHE A 570 -17.36 18.18 11.22
N THR A 571 -16.99 17.88 9.97
CA THR A 571 -15.67 17.29 9.64
C THR A 571 -14.74 18.23 8.89
N ASN A 572 -14.98 19.54 8.99
CA ASN A 572 -14.16 20.58 8.36
C ASN A 572 -14.32 21.92 9.10
N TRP A 573 -13.42 22.86 8.84
CA TRP A 573 -13.42 24.21 9.42
C TRP A 573 -14.42 25.18 8.77
N HIS A 574 -14.59 25.07 7.45
CA HIS A 574 -15.40 26.00 6.66
C HIS A 574 -16.87 25.58 6.59
N ASP A 575 -17.14 24.31 6.86
CA ASP A 575 -18.47 23.71 6.77
C ASP A 575 -19.40 24.24 7.86
N GLY A 576 -20.69 24.23 7.52
CA GLY A 576 -21.73 24.70 8.40
C GLY A 576 -23.11 24.30 7.91
N VAL A 577 -24.07 24.32 8.83
CA VAL A 577 -25.50 24.21 8.49
C VAL A 577 -26.08 25.62 8.47
N SER A 578 -26.80 25.95 7.41
CA SER A 578 -27.66 27.12 7.34
C SER A 578 -29.14 26.71 7.30
N ALA A 579 -29.95 27.19 8.23
CA ALA A 579 -31.38 26.87 8.28
C ALA A 579 -32.26 27.98 8.86
N GLN A 580 -33.58 27.94 8.69
CA GLN A 580 -34.44 28.91 9.39
C GLN A 580 -34.51 28.57 10.89
N SER A 581 -34.79 27.31 11.24
CA SER A 581 -34.76 26.83 12.62
C SER A 581 -33.80 25.66 12.80
N VAL A 582 -33.16 25.60 13.98
CA VAL A 582 -32.30 24.49 14.39
C VAL A 582 -32.69 24.07 15.80
N ASP A 583 -33.19 22.85 15.96
CA ASP A 583 -33.64 22.28 17.23
C ASP A 583 -32.85 21.00 17.54
N ILE A 584 -32.12 21.00 18.67
CA ILE A 584 -31.18 19.93 19.04
C ILE A 584 -31.59 19.32 20.37
N SER A 585 -32.01 18.05 20.34
CA SER A 585 -32.19 17.17 21.51
C SER A 585 -31.19 16.00 21.54
N GLY A 586 -30.45 15.77 20.46
CA GLY A 586 -29.35 14.81 20.38
C GLY A 586 -27.98 15.44 20.61
N THR A 587 -26.95 14.87 19.98
CA THR A 587 -25.55 15.29 20.13
C THR A 587 -25.02 15.92 18.83
N ILE A 588 -24.34 17.06 18.93
CA ILE A 588 -23.45 17.57 17.89
C ILE A 588 -22.01 17.48 18.40
N THR A 589 -21.09 17.01 17.58
CA THR A 589 -19.67 16.86 17.96
C THR A 589 -18.74 17.09 16.77
N LEU A 590 -17.44 16.91 17.00
CA LEU A 590 -16.36 17.04 16.02
C LEU A 590 -15.54 15.73 15.98
N PRO A 591 -14.73 15.53 14.92
CA PRO A 591 -13.69 14.52 14.88
C PRO A 591 -12.71 14.59 16.06
N ALA A 592 -11.76 13.66 16.12
CA ALA A 592 -10.72 13.69 17.13
C ALA A 592 -9.86 14.98 17.06
N ALA A 593 -9.14 15.28 18.14
CA ALA A 593 -8.16 16.36 18.20
C ALA A 593 -7.11 16.25 17.07
N PHE A 594 -6.56 17.39 16.68
CA PHE A 594 -5.70 17.52 15.51
C PHE A 594 -4.38 18.26 15.82
N GLU A 595 -3.36 18.03 14.99
CA GLU A 595 -2.06 18.72 15.04
C GLU A 595 -2.10 20.00 14.19
N GLU A 596 -1.14 20.92 14.34
CA GLU A 596 -1.12 22.21 13.60
C GLU A 596 -1.11 22.07 12.06
N THR A 597 -0.64 20.93 11.55
CA THR A 597 -0.57 20.62 10.11
C THR A 597 -1.84 19.97 9.55
N ALA A 598 -2.75 19.54 10.43
CA ALA A 598 -4.00 18.90 10.05
C ALA A 598 -5.14 19.91 9.99
N MET A 599 -6.15 19.62 9.17
CA MET A 599 -7.33 20.46 9.04
C MET A 599 -8.13 20.47 10.37
N SER A 600 -8.39 21.67 10.88
CA SER A 600 -9.24 21.87 12.05
C SER A 600 -10.72 21.62 11.74
N ASN A 601 -11.53 21.43 12.78
CA ASN A 601 -12.98 21.24 12.69
C ASN A 601 -13.70 22.26 13.60
N ARG A 602 -14.90 22.69 13.20
CA ARG A 602 -15.71 23.60 14.02
C ARG A 602 -17.20 23.32 13.84
N VAL A 603 -17.96 23.41 14.93
CA VAL A 603 -19.42 23.45 14.83
C VAL A 603 -19.81 24.84 14.34
N ARG A 604 -20.36 24.94 13.11
CA ARG A 604 -20.85 26.20 12.57
C ARG A 604 -22.33 26.09 12.21
N ILE A 605 -23.15 26.87 12.90
CA ILE A 605 -24.61 26.89 12.69
C ILE A 605 -25.02 28.34 12.42
N THR A 606 -25.71 28.57 11.31
CA THR A 606 -26.34 29.85 10.98
C THR A 606 -27.84 29.63 10.84
N CYS A 607 -28.63 30.35 11.62
CA CYS A 607 -30.07 30.19 11.59
C CYS A 607 -30.84 31.45 11.98
N THR A 608 -32.17 31.38 11.88
CA THR A 608 -33.05 32.42 12.46
C THR A 608 -33.32 32.12 13.92
N THR A 609 -33.63 30.86 14.25
CA THR A 609 -33.96 30.42 15.60
C THR A 609 -33.15 29.20 15.98
N PHE A 610 -32.45 29.28 17.09
CA PHE A 610 -31.65 28.18 17.63
C PHE A 610 -32.24 27.69 18.95
N THR A 611 -32.42 26.38 19.10
CA THR A 611 -32.84 25.73 20.35
C THR A 611 -31.91 24.56 20.64
N LEU A 612 -31.19 24.62 21.76
CA LEU A 612 -30.58 23.44 22.37
C LEU A 612 -31.49 23.00 23.51
N ALA A 613 -32.26 21.94 23.30
CA ALA A 613 -33.24 21.43 24.26
C ALA A 613 -32.57 20.81 25.49
N ASP A 614 -33.35 20.61 26.56
CA ASP A 614 -32.90 19.84 27.73
C ASP A 614 -32.49 18.42 27.30
N GLY A 615 -31.38 17.92 27.84
CA GLY A 615 -30.73 16.68 27.41
C GLY A 615 -29.93 16.76 26.09
N GLY A 616 -30.10 17.81 25.28
CA GLY A 616 -29.31 18.03 24.05
C GLY A 616 -27.87 18.47 24.35
N LYS A 617 -26.91 18.04 23.52
CA LYS A 617 -25.48 18.32 23.71
C LYS A 617 -24.79 18.84 22.45
N ILE A 618 -23.97 19.87 22.59
CA ILE A 618 -22.87 20.16 21.67
C ILE A 618 -21.59 19.78 22.42
N ASP A 619 -21.04 18.61 22.10
CA ASP A 619 -19.89 18.00 22.75
C ASP A 619 -18.64 18.18 21.92
N VAL A 620 -17.84 19.19 22.23
CA VAL A 620 -16.55 19.44 21.59
C VAL A 620 -15.40 19.36 22.60
N LYS A 621 -15.62 18.65 23.72
CA LYS A 621 -14.60 18.44 24.75
C LYS A 621 -13.39 17.71 24.18
N GLY A 622 -12.21 18.30 24.38
CA GLY A 622 -10.95 17.75 23.87
C GLY A 622 -10.86 17.62 22.35
N ARG A 623 -11.71 18.31 21.58
CA ARG A 623 -11.72 18.24 20.11
C ARG A 623 -10.97 19.40 19.43
N GLY A 624 -10.12 20.10 20.17
CA GLY A 624 -9.26 21.16 19.70
C GLY A 624 -7.87 20.64 19.29
N PHE A 625 -6.84 21.43 19.56
CA PHE A 625 -5.47 21.03 19.26
C PHE A 625 -4.99 19.92 20.22
N ILE A 626 -4.22 18.98 19.69
CA ILE A 626 -3.70 17.88 20.48
C ILE A 626 -2.53 18.32 21.39
N GLY A 627 -2.38 17.67 22.55
CA GLY A 627 -1.20 17.84 23.40
C GLY A 627 0.02 17.05 22.91
N GLY A 628 1.17 17.31 23.51
CA GLY A 628 2.41 16.59 23.22
C GLY A 628 2.28 15.08 23.50
N ARG A 629 2.92 14.25 22.68
CA ARG A 629 2.87 12.79 22.81
C ARG A 629 4.18 12.19 23.31
N ASN A 630 5.27 12.94 23.28
CA ASN A 630 6.59 12.47 23.70
C ASN A 630 7.25 13.42 24.71
N PHE A 631 8.32 12.94 25.34
CA PHE A 631 9.01 13.61 26.45
C PHE A 631 9.71 14.92 26.09
N ILE A 632 9.79 15.26 24.81
CA ILE A 632 10.43 16.49 24.31
C ILE A 632 9.47 17.35 23.47
N GLU A 633 8.19 16.97 23.40
CA GLU A 633 7.22 17.60 22.52
C GLU A 633 6.44 18.70 23.24
N GLU A 634 6.31 19.86 22.62
CA GLU A 634 5.37 20.89 23.04
C GLU A 634 3.93 20.47 22.68
N GLY A 635 2.92 21.15 23.24
CA GLY A 635 1.55 21.00 22.74
C GLY A 635 1.38 21.58 21.33
N HIS A 636 0.19 21.45 20.76
CA HIS A 636 -0.16 22.09 19.49
C HIS A 636 -1.10 23.27 19.71
N GLY A 637 -1.05 24.26 18.82
CA GLY A 637 -1.95 25.40 18.77
C GLY A 637 -1.33 26.72 19.24
N PRO A 638 -2.03 27.86 19.02
CA PRO A 638 -1.48 29.20 19.24
C PRO A 638 -1.06 29.50 20.69
N GLY A 639 -1.69 28.83 21.65
CA GLY A 639 -1.34 28.87 23.07
C GLY A 639 -0.82 27.53 23.56
N LYS A 640 -0.04 26.79 22.77
CA LYS A 640 0.50 25.50 23.19
C LYS A 640 1.28 25.57 24.50
N GLY A 641 1.11 24.55 25.34
CA GLY A 641 1.97 24.34 26.51
C GLY A 641 3.40 24.02 26.07
N ARG A 642 4.38 24.71 26.64
CA ARG A 642 5.79 24.60 26.25
C ARG A 642 6.54 23.59 27.09
N LEU A 643 7.72 23.23 26.59
CA LEU A 643 8.68 22.39 27.28
C LEU A 643 10.09 22.97 27.09
N SER A 644 10.87 23.00 28.16
CA SER A 644 12.26 23.49 28.22
C SER A 644 13.12 22.47 28.98
N GLY A 645 13.32 21.29 28.37
CA GLY A 645 14.19 20.23 28.87
C GLY A 645 13.68 19.54 30.14
N GLY A 646 13.06 18.37 30.00
CA GLY A 646 12.59 17.54 31.12
C GLY A 646 11.24 16.87 30.83
N TYR A 647 10.68 16.17 31.82
CA TYR A 647 9.50 15.31 31.62
C TYR A 647 8.15 16.04 31.68
N TYR A 648 8.05 17.19 32.39
CA TYR A 648 6.75 17.80 32.75
C TYR A 648 6.48 19.12 32.02
N GLY A 649 5.62 19.09 31.00
CA GLY A 649 5.28 20.25 30.19
C GLY A 649 4.27 21.21 30.83
N GLY A 650 4.25 22.46 30.34
CA GLY A 650 3.26 23.46 30.72
C GLY A 650 1.88 23.15 30.14
N GLY A 651 0.84 23.73 30.75
CA GLY A 651 -0.54 23.61 30.27
C GLY A 651 -0.82 24.49 29.05
N GLY A 652 -1.81 24.12 28.25
CA GLY A 652 -2.28 24.95 27.14
C GLY A 652 -2.91 26.26 27.64
N GLY A 653 -2.73 27.34 26.88
CA GLY A 653 -3.36 28.65 27.05
C GLY A 653 -4.45 28.90 26.02
N HIS A 654 -5.44 29.71 26.37
CA HIS A 654 -6.47 30.20 25.43
C HIS A 654 -7.13 31.49 25.96
N GLY A 655 -8.17 31.38 26.78
CA GLY A 655 -8.83 32.53 27.40
C GLY A 655 -8.00 33.19 28.51
N GLY A 656 -7.16 32.40 29.16
CA GLY A 656 -6.08 32.82 30.07
C GLY A 656 -4.76 32.10 29.73
N THR A 657 -3.73 32.36 30.54
CA THR A 657 -2.44 31.65 30.42
C THR A 657 -2.51 30.26 31.04
N GLY A 658 -1.85 29.28 30.42
CA GLY A 658 -1.72 27.94 30.97
C GLY A 658 -0.84 27.94 32.23
N GLY A 659 -1.04 26.96 33.11
CA GLY A 659 -0.18 26.78 34.29
C GLY A 659 1.22 26.33 33.88
N GLU A 660 2.22 26.70 34.68
CA GLU A 660 3.59 26.24 34.47
C GLU A 660 3.75 24.79 34.93
N GLY A 661 4.38 23.97 34.09
CA GLY A 661 4.89 22.66 34.48
C GLY A 661 6.31 22.79 35.00
N LYS A 662 6.81 21.77 35.71
CA LYS A 662 8.16 21.80 36.30
C LYS A 662 9.26 22.13 35.28
N ALA A 663 9.09 21.65 34.05
CA ALA A 663 10.06 21.77 32.97
C ALA A 663 9.52 22.58 31.79
N GLY A 664 8.45 23.36 31.94
CA GLY A 664 7.80 23.99 30.79
C GLY A 664 6.85 25.12 31.13
N ALA A 665 6.97 26.24 30.41
CA ALA A 665 6.08 27.39 30.57
C ALA A 665 4.66 27.05 30.06
N GLY A 666 3.66 27.62 30.73
CA GLY A 666 2.28 27.56 30.25
C GLY A 666 2.11 28.32 28.93
N GLY A 667 1.08 27.92 28.18
CA GLY A 667 0.72 28.55 26.93
C GLY A 667 0.15 29.96 27.11
N ILE A 668 0.31 30.82 26.10
CA ILE A 668 -0.19 32.19 26.14
C ILE A 668 -1.70 32.28 25.92
N THR A 669 -2.29 33.36 26.44
CA THR A 669 -3.62 33.83 26.05
C THR A 669 -3.65 34.14 24.55
N ASN A 670 -4.68 33.69 23.84
CA ASN A 670 -4.85 33.91 22.40
C ASN A 670 -6.34 34.07 22.04
N ASP A 671 -6.63 34.33 20.76
CA ASP A 671 -7.98 34.56 20.22
C ASP A 671 -8.68 35.86 20.70
N ALA A 672 -9.72 36.28 19.98
CA ALA A 672 -10.48 37.49 20.28
C ALA A 672 -11.41 37.28 21.48
N VAL A 673 -11.41 38.24 22.41
CA VAL A 673 -12.19 38.13 23.65
C VAL A 673 -13.71 38.21 23.41
N ASN A 674 -14.13 39.02 22.44
CA ASN A 674 -15.55 39.28 22.16
C ASN A 674 -16.12 38.43 21.01
N ALA A 675 -15.27 37.69 20.30
CA ALA A 675 -15.68 36.79 19.22
C ALA A 675 -14.67 35.65 19.06
N PRO A 676 -14.59 34.75 20.04
CA PRO A 676 -13.61 33.68 20.02
C PRO A 676 -13.99 32.64 18.95
N THR A 677 -13.04 32.28 18.09
CA THR A 677 -13.29 31.36 16.96
C THR A 677 -12.29 30.22 16.87
N ILE A 678 -11.23 30.24 17.67
CA ILE A 678 -10.11 29.29 17.61
C ILE A 678 -10.31 28.19 18.65
N PRO A 679 -10.00 26.91 18.36
CA PRO A 679 -10.05 25.87 19.38
C PRO A 679 -8.95 26.03 20.43
N GLY A 680 -9.17 25.42 21.59
CA GLY A 680 -8.22 25.35 22.69
C GLY A 680 -6.94 24.63 22.29
N SER A 681 -5.83 25.06 22.88
CA SER A 681 -4.48 24.53 22.64
C SER A 681 -4.17 23.32 23.52
N GLY A 682 -3.29 22.45 23.04
CA GLY A 682 -2.81 21.29 23.80
C GLY A 682 -1.76 21.65 24.85
N GLY A 683 -1.67 20.84 25.91
CA GLY A 683 -0.57 20.89 26.88
C GLY A 683 0.69 20.21 26.36
N GLY A 684 1.87 20.60 26.87
CA GLY A 684 3.16 20.02 26.48
C GLY A 684 3.57 18.78 27.29
N GLY A 685 4.60 18.07 26.85
CA GLY A 685 5.15 16.87 27.51
C GLY A 685 4.46 15.57 27.08
N ASN A 686 4.96 14.43 27.57
CA ASN A 686 4.45 13.11 27.17
C ASN A 686 3.02 12.89 27.71
N GLY A 687 2.06 12.82 26.79
CA GLY A 687 0.65 12.67 27.07
C GLY A 687 0.02 13.96 27.59
N GLY A 688 0.37 15.09 26.96
CA GLY A 688 -0.30 16.37 27.15
C GLY A 688 -1.78 16.29 26.81
N GLY A 689 -2.59 16.97 27.62
CA GLY A 689 -4.03 17.06 27.44
C GLY A 689 -4.39 17.84 26.18
N THR A 690 -5.45 17.40 25.49
CA THR A 690 -5.94 18.04 24.28
C THR A 690 -6.84 19.24 24.61
N GLY A 691 -6.74 20.31 23.83
CA GLY A 691 -7.60 21.48 24.02
C GLY A 691 -9.05 21.23 23.60
N GLY A 692 -9.98 22.07 24.09
CA GLY A 692 -11.39 22.02 23.72
C GLY A 692 -11.67 22.50 22.29
N GLY A 693 -12.74 22.04 21.67
CA GLY A 693 -13.11 22.44 20.30
C GLY A 693 -13.74 23.83 20.19
N ALA A 694 -14.08 24.22 18.96
CA ALA A 694 -14.69 25.51 18.66
C ALA A 694 -16.16 25.36 18.24
N VAL A 695 -17.01 26.27 18.74
CA VAL A 695 -18.44 26.38 18.43
C VAL A 695 -18.78 27.80 18.01
N TRP A 696 -19.43 27.94 16.84
CA TRP A 696 -19.99 29.18 16.34
C TRP A 696 -21.47 28.99 16.01
N ILE A 697 -22.32 29.69 16.74
CA ILE A 697 -23.76 29.79 16.46
C ILE A 697 -24.10 31.24 16.09
N SER A 698 -24.80 31.43 14.98
CA SER A 698 -25.40 32.71 14.59
C SER A 698 -26.91 32.52 14.45
N ALA A 699 -27.72 33.14 15.31
CA ALA A 699 -29.17 33.04 15.33
C ALA A 699 -29.81 34.43 15.18
N SER A 700 -30.21 34.82 13.97
CA SER A 700 -30.62 36.21 13.68
C SER A 700 -31.80 36.73 14.52
N ARG A 701 -32.65 35.83 15.06
CA ARG A 701 -33.76 36.19 15.95
C ARG A 701 -33.51 35.79 17.41
N ILE A 702 -33.41 34.50 17.72
CA ILE A 702 -33.30 34.03 19.11
C ILE A 702 -32.44 32.77 19.24
N ALA A 703 -31.64 32.70 20.30
CA ALA A 703 -30.99 31.47 20.76
C ALA A 703 -31.52 31.07 22.15
N THR A 704 -32.05 29.85 22.24
CA THR A 704 -32.57 29.24 23.47
C THR A 704 -31.67 28.09 23.91
N LEU A 705 -31.09 28.16 25.10
CA LEU A 705 -30.13 27.19 25.61
C LEU A 705 -30.61 26.50 26.90
N ASN A 706 -31.12 25.28 26.78
CA ASN A 706 -31.53 24.42 27.90
C ASN A 706 -30.67 23.16 28.04
N GLY A 707 -29.82 22.85 27.05
CA GLY A 707 -28.87 21.74 27.08
C GLY A 707 -27.42 22.18 27.36
N VAL A 708 -26.46 21.32 26.98
CA VAL A 708 -25.04 21.49 27.31
C VAL A 708 -24.21 21.81 26.07
N ILE A 709 -23.45 22.91 26.10
CA ILE A 709 -22.30 23.14 25.20
C ILE A 709 -21.03 22.95 26.02
N ASP A 710 -20.29 21.87 25.71
CA ASP A 710 -19.07 21.47 26.41
C ASP A 710 -17.87 21.58 25.46
N ALA A 711 -17.04 22.59 25.68
CA ALA A 711 -15.78 22.84 25.00
C ALA A 711 -14.61 22.76 26.00
N ASP A 712 -14.70 21.91 27.02
CA ASP A 712 -13.63 21.73 27.99
C ASP A 712 -12.37 21.14 27.35
N GLY A 713 -11.20 21.50 27.90
CA GLY A 713 -9.94 20.80 27.66
C GLY A 713 -9.92 19.44 28.37
N ILE A 714 -9.10 18.53 27.87
CA ILE A 714 -8.81 17.24 28.53
C ILE A 714 -7.55 17.41 29.39
N GLY A 715 -7.52 16.74 30.53
CA GLY A 715 -6.36 16.75 31.41
C GLY A 715 -5.17 15.97 30.84
N GLY A 716 -3.97 16.37 31.24
CA GLY A 716 -2.74 15.65 30.90
C GLY A 716 -2.59 14.33 31.67
N THR A 717 -1.79 13.42 31.12
CA THR A 717 -1.31 12.22 31.80
C THR A 717 -0.07 12.57 32.66
N PRO A 718 0.56 11.63 33.41
CA PRO A 718 1.55 11.92 34.47
C PRO A 718 2.69 12.90 34.13
N HIS A 719 3.02 13.07 32.85
CA HIS A 719 4.11 13.91 32.34
C HIS A 719 3.62 15.04 31.41
N GLY A 720 2.31 15.15 31.21
CA GLY A 720 1.69 16.11 30.30
C GLY A 720 1.02 17.26 31.04
N GLY A 721 1.12 18.47 30.49
CA GLY A 721 0.27 19.59 30.88
C GLY A 721 -1.18 19.38 30.43
N GLY A 722 -2.14 20.00 31.10
CA GLY A 722 -3.55 19.96 30.70
C GLY A 722 -3.82 20.83 29.46
N GLY A 723 -4.77 20.42 28.62
CA GLY A 723 -5.21 21.22 27.46
C GLY A 723 -6.10 22.40 27.87
N SER A 724 -6.08 23.52 27.16
CA SER A 724 -6.96 24.65 27.48
C SER A 724 -8.40 24.41 27.04
N GLY A 725 -9.35 25.10 27.68
CA GLY A 725 -10.72 25.18 27.18
C GLY A 725 -10.78 25.81 25.79
N GLY A 726 -11.79 25.44 25.01
CA GLY A 726 -12.01 25.91 23.65
C GLY A 726 -12.78 27.23 23.56
N SER A 727 -13.50 27.39 22.45
CA SER A 727 -14.23 28.62 22.13
C SER A 727 -15.71 28.36 21.91
N ILE A 728 -16.55 29.15 22.57
CA ILE A 728 -17.98 29.20 22.33
C ILE A 728 -18.35 30.63 21.95
N PHE A 729 -18.76 30.82 20.70
CA PHE A 729 -19.26 32.09 20.19
C PHE A 729 -20.71 31.96 19.74
N ILE A 730 -21.58 32.77 20.34
CA ILE A 730 -23.00 32.83 20.00
C ILE A 730 -23.33 34.28 19.65
N ALA A 731 -23.75 34.53 18.42
CA ALA A 731 -24.31 35.81 18.00
C ALA A 731 -25.80 35.65 17.77
N CYS A 732 -26.64 36.42 18.45
CA CYS A 732 -28.09 36.28 18.36
C CYS A 732 -28.85 37.60 18.48
N GLY A 733 -30.09 37.64 17.99
CA GLY A 733 -30.98 38.77 18.22
C GLY A 733 -31.39 38.89 19.69
N ASP A 734 -31.76 37.76 20.30
CA ASP A 734 -32.14 37.59 21.69
C ASP A 734 -31.57 36.27 22.25
N PHE A 735 -31.33 36.20 23.56
CA PHE A 735 -30.71 35.04 24.22
C PHE A 735 -31.47 34.66 25.49
N GLN A 736 -31.87 33.40 25.59
CA GLN A 736 -32.55 32.86 26.77
C GLN A 736 -32.08 31.44 27.10
N GLY A 737 -32.26 31.00 28.34
CA GLY A 737 -31.97 29.62 28.74
C GLY A 737 -32.44 29.27 30.14
N GLY A 738 -32.84 28.02 30.33
CA GLY A 738 -33.33 27.46 31.58
C GLY A 738 -32.21 27.03 32.54
N THR A 739 -32.60 26.53 33.71
CA THR A 739 -31.69 26.11 34.79
C THR A 739 -30.80 24.91 34.44
N THR A 740 -31.18 24.14 33.42
CA THR A 740 -30.41 22.99 32.91
C THR A 740 -29.36 23.40 31.87
N GLY A 741 -29.39 24.64 31.38
CA GLY A 741 -28.44 25.16 30.41
C GLY A 741 -27.00 25.18 30.96
N VAL A 742 -26.04 24.70 30.18
CA VAL A 742 -24.62 24.74 30.52
C VAL A 742 -23.80 25.27 29.34
N LEU A 743 -22.97 26.28 29.61
CA LEU A 743 -21.92 26.75 28.70
C LEU A 743 -20.57 26.52 29.39
N ARG A 744 -19.73 25.65 28.84
CA ARG A 744 -18.46 25.29 29.47
C ARG A 744 -17.29 25.28 28.51
N ALA A 745 -16.22 25.94 28.90
CA ALA A 745 -14.92 25.91 28.24
C ALA A 745 -13.82 25.98 29.31
N ASN A 746 -13.81 25.02 30.23
CA ASN A 746 -12.82 24.93 31.30
C ASN A 746 -11.51 24.31 30.79
N GLY A 747 -10.41 24.63 31.45
CA GLY A 747 -9.12 23.98 31.23
C GLY A 747 -9.08 22.55 31.78
N GLY A 748 -8.25 21.72 31.17
CA GLY A 748 -7.96 20.37 31.62
C GLY A 748 -7.00 20.37 32.82
N ASN A 749 -7.24 19.49 33.78
CA ASN A 749 -6.35 19.32 34.93
C ASN A 749 -4.97 18.77 34.51
N ALA A 750 -3.96 18.95 35.35
CA ALA A 750 -2.69 18.27 35.20
C ALA A 750 -2.38 17.44 36.46
N PRO A 751 -1.66 16.32 36.33
CA PRO A 751 -1.29 15.53 37.49
C PRO A 751 -0.19 16.21 38.30
N TYR A 752 -0.27 16.03 39.62
CA TYR A 752 0.72 16.48 40.59
C TYR A 752 1.14 15.31 41.48
N TYR A 753 2.43 15.00 41.44
CA TYR A 753 3.04 13.96 42.26
C TYR A 753 3.90 14.55 43.37
N SER A 754 4.65 15.61 43.09
CA SER A 754 5.48 16.31 44.08
C SER A 754 5.90 17.70 43.59
N ALA A 755 6.53 18.49 44.46
CA ALA A 755 7.11 19.81 44.13
C ALA A 755 8.21 19.78 43.04
N VAL A 756 8.65 18.59 42.60
CA VAL A 756 9.60 18.40 41.51
C VAL A 756 9.04 17.55 40.35
N GLN A 757 7.76 17.14 40.44
CA GLN A 757 7.08 16.29 39.45
C GLN A 757 5.62 16.73 39.29
N TYR A 758 5.41 17.75 38.47
CA TYR A 758 4.09 18.32 38.20
C TYR A 758 3.99 18.89 36.79
N GLY A 759 2.88 18.60 36.11
CA GLY A 759 2.50 19.25 34.85
C GLY A 759 1.76 20.57 35.10
N GLY A 760 1.79 21.46 34.11
CA GLY A 760 1.01 22.69 34.16
C GLY A 760 -0.46 22.44 33.81
N SER A 761 -1.42 22.96 34.58
CA SER A 761 -2.84 22.82 34.25
C SER A 761 -3.25 23.70 33.07
N GLY A 762 -4.28 23.28 32.32
CA GLY A 762 -4.77 24.06 31.18
C GLY A 762 -5.53 25.31 31.62
N ALA A 763 -5.44 26.38 30.84
CA ALA A 763 -6.22 27.59 31.06
C ALA A 763 -7.70 27.40 30.71
N GLY A 764 -8.55 28.25 31.28
CA GLY A 764 -9.93 28.40 30.78
C GLY A 764 -9.97 28.93 29.34
N GLY A 765 -11.01 28.54 28.62
CA GLY A 765 -11.31 28.94 27.25
C GLY A 765 -12.05 30.28 27.15
N ARG A 766 -12.74 30.53 26.03
CA ARG A 766 -13.49 31.77 25.81
C ARG A 766 -14.94 31.49 25.48
N ILE A 767 -15.83 32.21 26.16
CA ILE A 767 -17.26 32.19 25.90
C ILE A 767 -17.72 33.63 25.66
N ALA A 768 -18.23 33.92 24.47
CA ALA A 768 -18.85 35.20 24.16
C ALA A 768 -20.24 35.00 23.55
N VAL A 769 -21.24 35.65 24.16
CA VAL A 769 -22.62 35.70 23.68
C VAL A 769 -22.95 37.14 23.32
N VAL A 770 -23.04 37.45 22.03
CA VAL A 770 -23.35 38.77 21.49
C VAL A 770 -24.83 38.85 21.16
N ILE A 771 -25.53 39.80 21.77
CA ILE A 771 -27.00 39.92 21.73
C ILE A 771 -27.39 41.23 21.06
N GLY A 772 -28.18 41.16 20.00
CA GLY A 772 -28.78 42.30 19.29
C GLY A 772 -27.88 43.01 18.27
N ALA A 773 -26.67 42.51 18.02
CA ALA A 773 -25.68 43.19 17.15
C ALA A 773 -26.14 43.26 15.70
N MET A 774 -25.98 44.45 15.08
CA MET A 774 -26.14 44.59 13.64
C MET A 774 -25.04 43.83 12.88
N PRO A 775 -25.27 43.42 11.61
CA PRO A 775 -24.26 42.73 10.81
C PRO A 775 -22.90 43.44 10.72
N ALA A 776 -22.89 44.77 10.62
CA ALA A 776 -21.66 45.55 10.56
C ALA A 776 -20.87 45.51 11.88
N ASP A 777 -21.55 45.58 13.03
CA ASP A 777 -20.89 45.47 14.34
C ASP A 777 -20.46 44.02 14.61
N LEU A 778 -21.24 43.03 14.19
CA LEU A 778 -20.85 41.62 14.25
C LEU A 778 -19.56 41.36 13.46
N GLN A 779 -19.43 41.93 12.27
CA GLN A 779 -18.19 41.84 11.51
C GLN A 779 -17.02 42.51 12.26
N ARG A 780 -17.25 43.68 12.88
CA ARG A 780 -16.21 44.34 13.68
C ARG A 780 -15.82 43.55 14.94
N PHE A 781 -16.74 42.81 15.55
CA PHE A 781 -16.43 41.88 16.62
C PHE A 781 -15.51 40.76 16.13
N LEU A 782 -15.84 40.15 14.98
CA LEU A 782 -15.03 39.10 14.35
C LEU A 782 -13.65 39.60 13.93
N ASP A 783 -13.54 40.86 13.51
CA ASP A 783 -12.27 41.51 13.18
C ASP A 783 -11.46 41.92 14.44
N GLY A 784 -12.00 41.71 15.64
CA GLY A 784 -11.38 42.13 16.91
C GLY A 784 -11.36 43.64 17.15
N ARG A 785 -12.14 44.42 16.40
CA ARG A 785 -12.13 45.90 16.39
C ARG A 785 -13.24 46.53 17.23
N GLU A 786 -14.12 45.73 17.82
CA GLU A 786 -15.29 46.22 18.56
C GLU A 786 -15.16 46.02 20.07
N THR A 787 -15.08 47.13 20.80
CA THR A 787 -14.92 47.19 22.26
C THR A 787 -15.93 48.13 22.94
N ARG A 788 -16.83 48.77 22.17
CA ARG A 788 -17.70 49.84 22.69
C ARG A 788 -18.88 49.33 23.53
N PHE A 789 -19.26 48.06 23.36
CA PHE A 789 -20.48 47.52 23.99
C PHE A 789 -20.23 46.99 25.41
N PRO A 790 -21.17 47.20 26.34
CA PRO A 790 -21.06 46.70 27.71
C PRO A 790 -21.15 45.18 27.75
N PHE A 791 -20.51 44.57 28.76
CA PHE A 791 -20.55 43.13 28.99
C PHE A 791 -20.74 42.76 30.46
N SER A 792 -21.27 41.57 30.70
CA SER A 792 -21.43 40.95 32.02
C SER A 792 -21.00 39.46 32.00
N SER A 793 -20.79 38.86 33.17
CA SER A 793 -20.52 37.42 33.31
C SER A 793 -21.80 36.57 33.46
N SER A 794 -22.96 37.20 33.51
CA SER A 794 -24.28 36.56 33.57
C SER A 794 -25.29 37.34 32.72
N HIS A 795 -26.40 36.70 32.37
CA HIS A 795 -27.50 37.32 31.63
C HIS A 795 -28.83 37.01 32.31
N PRO A 796 -29.73 37.99 32.55
CA PRO A 796 -30.95 37.77 33.33
C PRO A 796 -31.90 36.73 32.75
N ALA A 797 -31.94 36.57 31.42
CA ALA A 797 -32.75 35.54 30.77
C ALA A 797 -32.05 34.17 30.64
N TYR A 798 -30.83 34.04 31.18
CA TYR A 798 -30.08 32.78 31.24
C TYR A 798 -29.94 32.32 32.70
N LEU A 799 -30.77 31.34 33.09
CA LEU A 799 -30.79 30.78 34.45
C LEU A 799 -29.83 29.60 34.64
N GLY A 800 -29.11 29.22 33.58
CA GLY A 800 -28.16 28.11 33.56
C GLY A 800 -26.80 28.47 34.14
N THR A 801 -25.82 27.59 33.94
CA THR A 801 -24.44 27.79 34.39
C THR A 801 -23.52 28.10 33.21
N ALA A 802 -22.54 28.98 33.44
CA ALA A 802 -21.47 29.26 32.48
C ALA A 802 -20.14 29.24 33.21
N SER A 803 -19.14 28.50 32.71
CA SER A 803 -17.81 28.46 33.34
C SER A 803 -16.66 28.35 32.35
N VAL A 804 -15.58 29.05 32.70
CA VAL A 804 -14.30 29.10 31.99
C VAL A 804 -13.16 28.94 33.01
N ASN A 805 -13.33 27.99 33.93
CA ASN A 805 -12.38 27.78 35.02
C ASN A 805 -11.07 27.22 34.47
N PRO A 806 -9.92 27.53 35.09
CA PRO A 806 -8.71 26.80 34.77
C PRO A 806 -8.82 25.35 35.26
N GLY A 807 -8.01 24.48 34.66
CA GLY A 807 -7.71 23.20 35.27
C GLY A 807 -6.90 23.40 36.55
N THR A 808 -6.89 22.39 37.40
CA THR A 808 -6.04 22.37 38.60
C THR A 808 -4.90 21.37 38.43
N ASN A 809 -3.76 21.65 39.05
CA ASN A 809 -2.78 20.59 39.35
C ASN A 809 -2.71 20.30 40.86
N GLY A 810 -3.38 21.07 41.73
CA GLY A 810 -3.34 20.86 43.17
C GLY A 810 -2.20 21.62 43.89
N SER A 811 -1.49 22.49 43.17
CA SER A 811 -0.49 23.45 43.68
C SER A 811 -0.39 24.68 42.77
N THR A 812 0.23 25.78 43.22
CA THR A 812 0.41 26.99 42.38
C THR A 812 1.75 26.98 41.62
N PRO A 813 1.82 27.46 40.37
CA PRO A 813 0.77 28.20 39.65
C PRO A 813 -0.16 27.30 38.83
N ASP A 814 -1.46 27.34 39.14
CA ASP A 814 -2.51 26.83 38.23
C ASP A 814 -2.63 27.75 37.02
N GLY A 815 -3.21 27.25 35.92
CA GLY A 815 -3.62 28.10 34.81
C GLY A 815 -4.60 29.18 35.22
N GLU A 816 -4.75 30.19 34.37
CA GLU A 816 -5.69 31.28 34.58
C GLU A 816 -7.08 30.93 34.07
N ALA A 817 -8.10 31.50 34.72
CA ALA A 817 -9.45 31.47 34.21
C ALA A 817 -9.53 32.15 32.84
N GLY A 818 -10.44 31.65 32.02
CA GLY A 818 -10.73 32.20 30.72
C GLY A 818 -11.63 33.43 30.77
N THR A 819 -12.22 33.79 29.63
CA THR A 819 -13.11 34.95 29.53
C THR A 819 -14.54 34.52 29.23
N LEU A 820 -15.49 34.99 30.05
CA LEU A 820 -16.92 34.82 29.86
C LEU A 820 -17.58 36.19 29.70
N ARG A 821 -18.25 36.43 28.57
CA ARG A 821 -18.92 37.70 28.26
C ARG A 821 -20.30 37.51 27.63
N PHE A 822 -21.31 38.06 28.27
CA PHE A 822 -22.59 38.39 27.63
C PHE A 822 -22.54 39.86 27.22
N ILE A 823 -22.63 40.14 25.93
CA ILE A 823 -22.42 41.46 25.34
C ILE A 823 -23.76 41.95 24.76
N ILE A 824 -24.26 43.08 25.26
CA ILE A 824 -25.51 43.68 24.79
C ILE A 824 -25.17 44.77 23.77
N ALA A 825 -25.46 44.51 22.50
CA ALA A 825 -25.09 45.36 21.37
C ALA A 825 -26.33 45.76 20.56
N PRO A 826 -27.24 46.59 21.10
CA PRO A 826 -28.53 46.85 20.48
C PRO A 826 -28.38 47.61 19.15
N ALA A 827 -29.19 47.23 18.16
CA ALA A 827 -29.25 47.90 16.87
C ALA A 827 -29.57 49.42 16.98
N SER A 828 -30.39 49.84 17.95
CA SER A 828 -30.57 51.27 18.27
C SER A 828 -31.18 51.44 19.66
N GLY A 829 -30.63 52.33 20.48
CA GLY A 829 -31.20 52.68 21.79
C GLY A 829 -30.15 52.97 22.87
N LEU A 830 -30.62 53.48 24.01
CA LEU A 830 -29.83 53.69 25.23
C LEU A 830 -29.86 52.40 26.07
N VAL A 831 -28.71 51.91 26.51
CA VAL A 831 -28.63 50.81 27.49
C VAL A 831 -28.70 51.42 28.90
N LEU A 832 -29.75 51.08 29.66
CA LEU A 832 -29.85 51.44 31.08
C LEU A 832 -29.11 50.37 31.90
N VAL A 833 -27.95 50.73 32.46
CA VAL A 833 -27.21 49.87 33.40
C VAL A 833 -27.63 50.23 34.81
N VAL A 834 -28.44 49.38 35.45
CA VAL A 834 -28.74 49.48 36.88
C VAL A 834 -27.65 48.71 37.61
N ARG A 835 -26.82 49.40 38.40
CA ARG A 835 -25.77 48.79 39.22
C ARG A 835 -26.30 48.43 40.60
#